data_AF-A0A3M7Q802-F1
#
_entry.id   AF-A0A3M7Q802-F1
#
_cell.length_a   1.000
_cell.length_b   1.000
_cell.length_c   1.000
_cell.angle_alpha   90.00
_cell.angle_beta   90.00
_cell.angle_gamma   90.00
#
_symmetry.space_group_name_H-M   'P 1'
#
loop_
_entity.id
_entity.type
_entity.pdbx_description
1 polymer ?
#
loop_
_entity_poly.entity_id
_entity_poly.type
_entity_poly.pdbx_seq_one_letter_code
_entity_poly.pdbx_strand_id
1 'polypeptide(L)'
;MRNSRYFILFSFYLEHFFSMLDSCIAKLLEIISDTKDLNQSLKEKESYIAQLLKERDFERAEFTRAAQKFEETETRLSEYIKLIEEKNDEIVRLNQKIGQLDEKKDTLLAQSQIDKTKIEDLEFQIEEQKLGCVDSEEKCETKPSVASTKDEDNILLKQLEFQKETVKNNQEEIKFLKEEIERLNVQNKTLLLAEEVYTKEKNDLGQKVAEMNQRLTQSMVDSQEFSKIKEKLTQKEKEFEDKVKIDEAKINSLSGQLTDLKIKIESLENERSDLEFVHEESKVKISDLLKRIEQMKLEQIDNSNQGDIEFALEEHKVMVQEMETKFKNLEKEKEEFEKNSKIQLDSINEQMQRLNEEKSEIVTENSNLKSQIEQKDKDILELNANSFNLKEINEKLNERETLILDLNKNIENLKNEKTQQDEILAKLRHEYDQALNEAKNSNKDDSNKIDELAAQNQLLSSNIQTLKEKLDSNEIKLEESKNSNTELQSRLSEMMKNSGDNSIQLTILNEKIKEKDNQIEKLRNNLTSKQQETNSLKDENDSKQNQLNEILGQIKSLNEKICEKDSLIQEANSKTCSIEKELEILRNEKSNIEKTKAEINDQIVQYQTQLEESRKKISKKAKKNFRFKFIAISIAVKN
;
A
#
# COMPACT_ATOMS: atom_id res chain seq x y z
N MET A 1 -126.40 11.81 31.41
CA MET A 1 -125.60 13.05 31.26
C MET A 1 -124.18 12.98 31.85
N ARG A 2 -123.90 12.24 32.95
CA ARG A 2 -122.52 12.16 33.52
C ARG A 2 -121.47 11.55 32.58
N ASN A 3 -121.79 10.49 31.83
CA ASN A 3 -120.83 9.81 30.94
C ASN A 3 -120.38 10.65 29.74
N SER A 4 -121.21 11.59 29.25
CA SER A 4 -120.85 12.47 28.12
C SER A 4 -119.81 13.51 28.52
N ARG A 5 -119.82 14.00 29.77
CA ARG A 5 -118.81 14.95 30.26
C ARG A 5 -117.44 14.32 30.46
N TYR A 6 -117.37 13.08 30.95
CA TYR A 6 -116.10 12.35 31.05
C TYR A 6 -115.47 12.04 29.69
N PHE A 7 -116.30 11.74 28.68
CA PHE A 7 -115.81 11.47 27.34
C PHE A 7 -115.23 12.73 26.67
N ILE A 8 -115.86 13.89 26.85
CA ILE A 8 -115.35 15.17 26.34
C ILE A 8 -114.04 15.56 27.03
N LEU A 9 -113.96 15.42 28.36
CA LEU A 9 -112.72 15.70 29.10
C LEU A 9 -111.59 14.76 28.69
N PHE A 10 -111.86 13.45 28.58
CA PHE A 10 -110.85 12.47 28.15
C PHE A 10 -110.36 12.71 26.72
N SER A 11 -111.26 13.08 25.80
CA SER A 11 -110.91 13.48 24.44
C SER A 11 -109.99 14.70 24.42
N PHE A 12 -110.29 15.72 25.23
CA PHE A 12 -109.48 16.93 25.34
C PHE A 12 -108.09 16.65 25.94
N TYR A 13 -108.00 15.77 26.95
CA TYR A 13 -106.72 15.35 27.51
C TYR A 13 -105.88 14.54 26.51
N LEU A 14 -106.50 13.68 25.71
CA LEU A 14 -105.80 12.94 24.65
C LEU A 14 -105.29 13.87 23.54
N GLU A 15 -106.11 14.81 23.07
CA GLU A 15 -105.67 15.80 22.07
C GLU A 15 -104.50 16.64 22.59
N HIS A 16 -104.57 17.09 23.85
CA HIS A 16 -103.49 17.85 24.46
C HIS A 16 -102.21 17.01 24.64
N PHE A 17 -102.34 15.74 25.03
CA PHE A 17 -101.22 14.81 25.17
C PHE A 17 -100.55 14.51 23.82
N PHE A 18 -101.33 14.23 22.77
CA PHE A 18 -100.79 14.01 21.42
C PHE A 18 -100.14 15.27 20.86
N SER A 19 -100.71 16.45 21.06
CA SER A 19 -100.09 17.72 20.67
C SER A 19 -98.74 17.95 21.37
N MET A 20 -98.66 17.63 22.67
CA MET A 20 -97.40 17.74 23.43
C MET A 20 -96.37 16.69 22.97
N LEU A 21 -96.81 15.47 22.66
CA LEU A 21 -95.97 14.41 22.10
C LEU A 21 -95.40 14.81 20.73
N ASP A 22 -96.24 15.34 19.84
CA ASP A 22 -95.83 15.80 18.51
C ASP A 22 -94.81 16.95 18.60
N SER A 23 -95.01 17.88 19.54
CA SER A 23 -94.04 18.94 19.81
C SER A 23 -92.69 18.41 20.32
N CYS A 24 -92.70 17.40 21.20
CA CYS A 24 -91.49 16.74 21.68
C CYS A 24 -90.78 15.95 20.58
N ILE A 25 -91.53 15.23 19.73
CA ILE A 25 -90.99 14.48 18.59
C ILE A 25 -90.36 15.44 17.57
N ALA A 26 -91.02 16.57 17.27
CA ALA A 26 -90.48 17.59 16.37
C ALA A 26 -89.12 18.14 16.88
N LYS A 27 -89.03 18.49 18.18
CA LYS A 27 -87.78 18.94 18.80
C LYS A 27 -86.69 17.87 18.78
N LEU A 28 -87.04 16.60 19.02
CA LEU A 28 -86.08 15.50 18.96
C LEU A 28 -85.55 15.29 17.54
N LEU A 29 -86.41 15.39 16.53
CA LEU A 29 -86.00 15.28 15.13
C LEU A 29 -85.08 16.43 14.72
N GLU A 30 -85.36 17.65 15.19
CA GLU A 30 -84.50 18.83 14.98
C GLU A 30 -83.11 18.62 15.59
N ILE A 31 -83.04 18.19 16.87
CA ILE A 31 -81.76 17.89 17.54
C ILE A 31 -80.97 16.79 16.81
N ILE A 32 -81.65 15.74 16.33
CA ILE A 32 -81.00 14.66 15.57
C ILE A 32 -80.46 15.19 14.23
N SER A 33 -81.19 16.07 13.56
CA SER A 33 -80.75 16.72 12.33
C SER A 33 -79.51 17.58 12.58
N ASP A 34 -79.55 18.45 13.59
CA ASP A 34 -78.43 19.32 13.97
C ASP A 34 -77.19 18.50 14.35
N THR A 35 -77.37 17.40 15.08
CA THR A 35 -76.29 16.49 15.46
C THR A 35 -75.67 15.81 14.22
N LYS A 36 -76.49 15.49 13.22
CA LYS A 36 -76.01 14.90 11.96
C LYS A 36 -75.19 15.91 11.16
N ASP A 37 -75.66 17.15 11.07
CA ASP A 37 -74.96 18.23 10.37
C ASP A 37 -73.63 18.58 11.05
N LEU A 38 -73.61 18.62 12.39
CA LEU A 38 -72.39 18.81 13.17
C LEU A 38 -71.37 17.69 12.92
N ASN A 39 -71.81 16.43 12.95
CA ASN A 39 -70.93 15.28 12.69
C ASN A 39 -70.39 15.27 11.26
N GLN A 40 -71.18 15.71 10.29
CA GLN A 40 -70.74 15.86 8.91
C GLN A 40 -69.67 16.96 8.79
N SER A 41 -69.89 18.11 9.41
CA SER A 41 -68.90 19.20 9.46
C SER A 41 -67.61 18.75 10.16
N LEU A 42 -67.70 17.98 11.25
CA LEU A 42 -66.54 17.43 11.95
C LEU A 42 -65.71 16.52 11.03
N LYS A 43 -66.36 15.59 10.31
CA LYS A 43 -65.68 14.70 9.36
C LYS A 43 -64.99 15.47 8.24
N GLU A 44 -65.61 16.53 7.73
CA GLU A 44 -65.01 17.39 6.70
C GLU A 44 -63.77 18.09 7.23
N LYS A 45 -63.81 18.60 8.48
CA LYS A 45 -62.65 19.20 9.13
C LYS A 45 -61.53 18.19 9.41
N GLU A 46 -61.86 16.98 9.85
CA GLU A 46 -60.89 15.89 10.04
C GLU A 46 -60.20 15.51 8.72
N SER A 47 -60.97 15.39 7.64
CA SER A 47 -60.44 15.15 6.29
C SER A 47 -59.50 16.27 5.83
N TYR A 48 -59.89 17.53 6.06
CA TYR A 48 -59.07 18.69 5.74
C TYR A 48 -57.76 18.73 6.56
N ILE A 49 -57.82 18.40 7.85
CA ILE A 49 -56.61 18.29 8.70
C ILE A 49 -55.70 17.17 8.18
N ALA A 50 -56.25 16.01 7.81
CA ALA A 50 -55.47 14.91 7.24
C ALA A 50 -54.78 15.31 5.92
N GLN A 51 -55.47 16.08 5.08
CA GLN A 51 -54.89 16.65 3.86
C GLN A 51 -53.71 17.60 4.18
N LEU A 52 -53.90 18.55 5.09
CA LEU A 52 -52.84 19.49 5.50
C LEU A 52 -51.62 18.78 6.10
N LEU A 53 -51.82 17.72 6.88
CA LEU A 53 -50.72 16.91 7.42
C LEU A 53 -49.93 16.21 6.30
N LYS A 54 -50.63 15.71 5.28
CA LYS A 54 -50.00 15.09 4.10
C LYS A 54 -49.23 16.11 3.27
N GLU A 55 -49.77 17.31 3.07
CA GLU A 55 -49.09 18.42 2.37
C GLU A 55 -47.83 18.83 3.12
N ARG A 56 -47.89 19.00 4.45
CA ARG A 56 -46.71 19.28 5.29
C ARG A 56 -45.64 18.18 5.18
N ASP A 57 -46.04 16.91 5.20
CA ASP A 57 -45.08 15.80 5.11
C ASP A 57 -44.45 15.71 3.71
N PHE A 58 -45.21 16.06 2.68
CA PHE A 58 -44.69 16.22 1.32
C PHE A 58 -43.69 17.39 1.23
N GLU A 59 -44.02 18.56 1.80
CA GLU A 59 -43.11 19.71 1.86
C GLU A 59 -41.81 19.40 2.62
N ARG A 60 -41.88 18.65 3.72
CA ARG A 60 -40.69 18.17 4.45
C ARG A 60 -39.82 17.24 3.61
N ALA A 61 -40.45 16.33 2.87
CA ALA A 61 -39.73 15.43 1.96
C ALA A 61 -39.07 16.20 0.81
N GLU A 62 -39.75 17.19 0.24
CA GLU A 62 -39.21 18.08 -0.80
C GLU A 62 -38.08 18.95 -0.26
N PHE A 63 -38.20 19.53 0.95
CA PHE A 63 -37.12 20.26 1.61
C PHE A 63 -35.88 19.38 1.81
N THR A 64 -36.08 18.14 2.28
CA THR A 64 -34.97 17.17 2.45
C THR A 64 -34.29 16.87 1.12
N ARG A 65 -35.06 16.66 0.03
CA ARG A 65 -34.51 16.45 -1.32
C ARG A 65 -33.77 17.69 -1.84
N ALA A 66 -34.29 18.89 -1.58
CA ALA A 66 -33.66 20.13 -1.98
C ALA A 66 -32.34 20.36 -1.23
N ALA A 67 -32.30 20.07 0.07
CA ALA A 67 -31.08 20.13 0.88
C ALA A 67 -30.01 19.14 0.39
N GLN A 68 -30.41 17.90 0.04
CA GLN A 68 -29.48 16.92 -0.54
C GLN A 68 -28.94 17.38 -1.90
N LYS A 69 -29.81 17.88 -2.79
CA LYS A 69 -29.36 18.43 -4.08
C LYS A 69 -28.41 19.62 -3.92
N PHE A 70 -28.67 20.47 -2.92
CA PHE A 70 -27.78 21.57 -2.57
C PHE A 70 -26.38 21.05 -2.18
N GLU A 71 -26.30 20.08 -1.26
CA GLU A 71 -25.05 19.45 -0.83
C GLU A 71 -24.28 18.79 -2.00
N GLU A 72 -24.99 18.09 -2.89
CA GLU A 72 -24.41 17.50 -4.10
C GLU A 72 -23.82 18.57 -5.02
N THR A 73 -24.52 19.69 -5.23
CA THR A 73 -24.01 20.78 -6.06
C THR A 73 -22.85 21.55 -5.43
N GLU A 74 -22.85 21.69 -4.10
CA GLU A 74 -21.74 22.29 -3.34
C GLU A 74 -20.49 21.40 -3.41
N THR A 75 -20.67 20.08 -3.30
CA THR A 75 -19.59 19.10 -3.45
C THR A 75 -18.98 19.19 -4.85
N ARG A 76 -19.80 19.20 -5.91
CA ARG A 76 -19.31 19.38 -7.29
C ARG A 76 -18.57 20.70 -7.46
N LEU A 77 -19.09 21.80 -6.91
CA LEU A 77 -18.41 23.10 -6.97
C LEU A 77 -17.00 23.03 -6.34
N SER A 78 -16.88 22.34 -5.20
CA SER A 78 -15.59 22.11 -4.53
C SER A 78 -14.62 21.28 -5.38
N GLU A 79 -15.12 20.26 -6.08
CA GLU A 79 -14.32 19.44 -7.01
C GLU A 79 -13.78 20.29 -8.17
N TYR A 80 -14.62 21.13 -8.79
CA TYR A 80 -14.18 22.04 -9.86
C TYR A 80 -13.14 23.05 -9.38
N ILE A 81 -13.27 23.58 -8.16
CA ILE A 81 -12.27 24.48 -7.57
C ILE A 81 -10.90 23.78 -7.49
N LYS A 82 -10.86 22.54 -6.97
CA LYS A 82 -9.62 21.76 -6.89
C LYS A 82 -9.04 21.46 -8.27
N LEU A 83 -9.88 21.08 -9.23
CA LEU A 83 -9.42 20.78 -10.59
C LEU A 83 -8.81 22.01 -11.28
N ILE A 84 -9.40 23.19 -11.08
CA ILE A 84 -8.85 24.46 -11.58
C ILE A 84 -7.50 24.76 -10.93
N GLU A 85 -7.35 24.56 -9.62
CA GLU A 85 -6.07 24.72 -8.92
C GLU A 85 -5.00 23.77 -9.48
N GLU A 86 -5.32 22.49 -9.67
CA GLU A 86 -4.41 21.50 -10.26
C GLU A 86 -3.97 21.88 -11.69
N LYS A 87 -4.90 22.36 -12.50
CA LYS A 87 -4.61 22.80 -13.88
C LYS A 87 -3.76 24.06 -13.91
N ASN A 88 -4.01 25.01 -13.01
CA ASN A 88 -3.18 26.20 -12.86
C ASN A 88 -1.75 25.84 -12.42
N ASP A 89 -1.58 24.91 -11.48
CA ASP A 89 -0.27 24.41 -11.10
C ASP A 89 0.48 23.76 -12.28
N GLU A 90 -0.24 22.99 -13.12
CA GLU A 90 0.32 22.38 -14.33
C GLU A 90 0.75 23.43 -15.36
N ILE A 91 -0.07 24.45 -15.59
CA ILE A 91 0.22 25.60 -16.46
C ILE A 91 1.47 26.34 -15.96
N VAL A 92 1.58 26.59 -14.65
CA VAL A 92 2.76 27.24 -14.04
C VAL A 92 4.02 26.42 -14.27
N ARG A 93 3.97 25.09 -14.05
CA ARG A 93 5.12 24.19 -14.29
C ARG A 93 5.53 24.16 -15.75
N LEU A 94 4.58 24.14 -16.68
CA LEU A 94 4.87 24.17 -18.12
C LEU A 94 5.50 25.49 -18.52
N ASN A 95 4.97 26.63 -18.07
CA ASN A 95 5.55 27.95 -18.32
C ASN A 95 6.99 28.04 -17.80
N GLN A 96 7.26 27.50 -16.61
CA GLN A 96 8.62 27.47 -16.06
C GLN A 96 9.57 26.63 -16.93
N LYS A 97 9.13 25.45 -17.39
CA LYS A 97 9.92 24.58 -18.27
C LYS A 97 10.17 25.21 -19.63
N ILE A 98 9.16 25.85 -20.21
CA ILE A 98 9.28 26.60 -21.47
C ILE A 98 10.33 27.70 -21.31
N GLY A 99 10.25 28.50 -20.23
CA GLY A 99 11.24 29.55 -19.94
C GLY A 99 12.67 29.03 -19.85
N GLN A 100 12.89 27.91 -19.14
CA GLN A 100 14.23 27.29 -19.04
C GLN A 100 14.77 26.81 -20.39
N LEU A 101 13.90 26.24 -21.24
CA LEU A 101 14.29 25.79 -22.58
C LEU A 101 14.56 26.96 -23.52
N ASP A 102 13.78 28.04 -23.42
CA ASP A 102 14.01 29.27 -24.17
C ASP A 102 15.35 29.92 -23.79
N GLU A 103 15.66 30.02 -22.50
CA GLU A 103 16.97 30.52 -22.02
C GLU A 103 18.14 29.66 -22.55
N LYS A 104 18.00 28.33 -22.51
CA LYS A 104 19.01 27.40 -23.04
C LYS A 104 19.18 27.56 -24.56
N LYS A 105 18.06 27.67 -25.29
CA LYS A 105 18.04 27.89 -26.74
C LYS A 105 18.73 29.20 -27.09
N ASP A 106 18.43 30.29 -26.39
CA ASP A 106 19.04 31.61 -26.63
C ASP A 106 20.54 31.61 -26.31
N THR A 107 20.96 30.91 -25.25
CA THR A 107 22.38 30.73 -24.90
C THR A 107 23.13 29.95 -25.99
N LEU A 108 22.57 28.83 -26.45
CA LEU A 108 23.16 28.03 -27.54
C LEU A 108 23.17 28.79 -28.88
N LEU A 109 22.13 29.59 -29.15
CA LEU A 109 22.07 30.44 -30.34
C LEU A 109 23.20 31.48 -30.34
N ALA A 110 23.41 32.15 -29.20
CA ALA A 110 24.50 33.10 -29.03
C ALA A 110 25.87 32.41 -29.17
N GLN A 111 26.06 31.24 -28.55
CA GLN A 111 27.28 30.46 -28.67
C GLN A 111 27.55 30.02 -30.12
N SER A 112 26.51 29.56 -30.83
CA SER A 112 26.61 29.17 -32.25
C SER A 112 26.96 30.35 -33.15
N GLN A 113 26.50 31.57 -32.85
CA GLN A 113 26.92 32.79 -33.58
C GLN A 113 28.39 33.11 -33.34
N ILE A 114 28.85 33.04 -32.09
CA ILE A 114 30.27 33.26 -31.75
C ILE A 114 31.17 32.26 -32.48
N ASP A 115 30.78 30.99 -32.49
CA ASP A 115 31.57 29.95 -33.16
C ASP A 115 31.51 30.05 -34.69
N LYS A 116 30.43 30.59 -35.28
CA LYS A 116 30.40 30.97 -36.71
C LYS A 116 31.40 32.06 -37.04
N THR A 117 31.49 33.12 -36.24
CA THR A 117 32.50 34.16 -36.45
C THR A 117 33.92 33.61 -36.35
N LYS A 118 34.18 32.68 -35.41
CA LYS A 118 35.48 32.00 -35.34
C LYS A 118 35.78 31.13 -36.56
N ILE A 119 34.76 30.47 -37.13
CA ILE A 119 34.90 29.73 -38.40
C ILE A 119 35.28 30.70 -39.52
N GLU A 120 34.59 31.84 -39.64
CA GLU A 120 34.89 32.88 -40.63
C GLU A 120 36.33 33.41 -40.46
N ASP A 121 36.77 33.67 -39.23
CA ASP A 121 38.15 34.09 -38.93
C ASP A 121 39.19 33.03 -39.32
N LEU A 122 38.92 31.74 -39.04
CA LEU A 122 39.80 30.63 -39.41
C LEU A 122 39.83 30.39 -40.92
N GLU A 123 38.69 30.52 -41.61
CA GLU A 123 38.61 30.45 -43.07
C GLU A 123 39.43 31.58 -43.71
N PHE A 124 39.33 32.78 -43.17
CA PHE A 124 40.12 33.92 -43.61
C PHE A 124 41.63 33.71 -43.39
N GLN A 125 42.05 33.23 -42.21
CA GLN A 125 43.47 32.93 -41.94
C GLN A 125 44.04 31.86 -42.88
N ILE A 126 43.26 30.80 -43.15
CA ILE A 126 43.65 29.76 -44.11
C ILE A 126 43.75 30.32 -45.54
N GLU A 127 42.84 31.22 -45.93
CA GLU A 127 42.88 31.88 -47.24
C GLU A 127 44.07 32.84 -47.37
N GLU A 128 44.38 33.61 -46.32
CA GLU A 128 45.55 34.50 -46.24
C GLU A 128 46.86 33.72 -46.36
N GLN A 129 47.01 32.59 -45.64
CA GLN A 129 48.18 31.72 -45.73
C GLN A 129 48.36 31.10 -47.12
N LYS A 130 47.25 30.75 -47.79
CA LYS A 130 47.26 30.25 -49.18
C LYS A 130 47.68 31.31 -50.18
N LEU A 131 47.24 32.56 -50.01
CA LEU A 131 47.58 33.69 -50.89
C LEU A 131 49.02 34.18 -50.67
N GLY A 132 49.49 34.25 -49.42
CA GLY A 132 50.86 34.68 -49.08
C GLY A 132 51.96 33.74 -49.61
N CYS A 133 51.63 32.50 -49.96
CA CYS A 133 52.54 31.56 -50.62
C CYS A 133 52.72 31.82 -52.14
N VAL A 134 51.83 32.59 -52.77
CA VAL A 134 51.87 32.81 -54.24
C VAL A 134 52.90 33.88 -54.63
N ASP A 135 53.13 34.90 -53.79
CA ASP A 135 54.06 35.99 -54.08
C ASP A 135 55.55 35.64 -53.88
N SER A 136 55.85 34.46 -53.30
CA SER A 136 57.21 34.03 -52.96
C SER A 136 57.88 33.09 -53.98
N GLU A 137 57.17 32.69 -55.05
CA GLU A 137 57.73 31.76 -56.06
C GLU A 137 58.76 32.41 -57.01
N GLU A 138 59.03 33.72 -56.93
CA GLU A 138 59.97 34.39 -57.84
C GLU A 138 61.38 34.70 -57.31
N LYS A 139 61.76 34.38 -56.06
CA LYS A 139 63.17 34.54 -55.60
C LYS A 139 63.45 33.83 -54.27
N CYS A 140 64.16 32.69 -54.33
CA CYS A 140 65.46 32.45 -53.68
C CYS A 140 65.75 30.95 -53.48
N GLU A 141 66.83 30.50 -54.13
CA GLU A 141 67.57 29.31 -53.76
C GLU A 141 68.20 29.47 -52.36
N THR A 142 68.40 28.33 -51.66
CA THR A 142 69.17 28.13 -50.42
C THR A 142 68.53 28.44 -49.06
N LYS A 143 67.77 27.48 -48.51
CA LYS A 143 67.95 26.84 -47.17
C LYS A 143 66.73 25.99 -46.77
N PRO A 144 66.91 24.91 -45.99
CA PRO A 144 65.88 23.91 -45.74
C PRO A 144 64.93 24.35 -44.63
N SER A 145 63.69 24.70 -44.97
CA SER A 145 62.60 24.94 -44.00
C SER A 145 61.22 24.74 -44.62
N VAL A 146 61.09 23.93 -45.67
CA VAL A 146 59.81 23.71 -46.39
C VAL A 146 58.97 22.59 -45.74
N ALA A 147 59.32 22.17 -44.52
CA ALA A 147 58.60 21.12 -43.79
C ALA A 147 57.66 21.65 -42.69
N SER A 148 57.76 22.90 -42.25
CA SER A 148 56.93 23.42 -41.13
C SER A 148 55.60 24.05 -41.56
N THR A 149 55.48 24.58 -42.78
CA THR A 149 54.27 25.29 -43.23
C THR A 149 53.10 24.35 -43.56
N LYS A 150 53.37 23.15 -44.07
CA LYS A 150 52.33 22.13 -44.32
C LYS A 150 51.72 21.59 -43.04
N ASP A 151 52.49 21.53 -41.94
CA ASP A 151 51.99 21.04 -40.66
C ASP A 151 51.09 22.08 -39.98
N GLU A 152 51.41 23.37 -40.09
CA GLU A 152 50.58 24.48 -39.59
C GLU A 152 49.23 24.59 -40.33
N ASP A 153 49.22 24.50 -41.67
CA ASP A 153 47.99 24.46 -42.47
C ASP A 153 47.09 23.29 -42.08
N ASN A 154 47.66 22.12 -41.84
CA ASN A 154 46.92 20.90 -41.48
C ASN A 154 46.34 20.98 -40.06
N ILE A 155 46.98 21.74 -39.17
CA ILE A 155 46.48 22.04 -37.82
C ILE A 155 45.30 23.02 -37.91
N LEU A 156 45.43 24.12 -38.67
CA LEU A 156 44.32 25.07 -38.87
C LEU A 156 43.11 24.41 -39.54
N LEU A 157 43.33 23.56 -40.54
CA LEU A 157 42.24 22.84 -41.23
C LEU A 157 41.47 21.91 -40.28
N LYS A 158 42.18 21.16 -39.43
CA LYS A 158 41.54 20.33 -38.39
C LYS A 158 40.78 21.16 -37.36
N GLN A 159 41.31 22.31 -36.98
CA GLN A 159 40.65 23.22 -36.04
C GLN A 159 39.39 23.84 -36.66
N LEU A 160 39.42 24.18 -37.94
CA LEU A 160 38.26 24.64 -38.71
C LEU A 160 37.18 23.56 -38.82
N GLU A 161 37.56 22.32 -39.18
CA GLU A 161 36.63 21.19 -39.25
C GLU A 161 35.96 20.91 -37.90
N PHE A 162 36.74 20.94 -36.81
CA PHE A 162 36.23 20.77 -35.45
C PHE A 162 35.22 21.87 -35.07
N GLN A 163 35.50 23.14 -35.41
CA GLN A 163 34.55 24.22 -35.15
C GLN A 163 33.29 24.12 -36.01
N LYS A 164 33.40 23.73 -37.29
CA LYS A 164 32.25 23.46 -38.16
C LYS A 164 31.35 22.35 -37.61
N GLU A 165 31.94 21.26 -37.12
CA GLU A 165 31.22 20.17 -36.46
C GLU A 165 30.49 20.67 -35.19
N THR A 166 31.17 21.48 -34.38
CA THR A 166 30.59 22.08 -33.15
C THR A 166 29.39 22.97 -33.47
N VAL A 167 29.50 23.85 -34.46
CA VAL A 167 28.40 24.72 -34.91
C VAL A 167 27.23 23.90 -35.45
N LYS A 168 27.50 22.84 -36.21
CA LYS A 168 26.47 21.94 -36.74
C LYS A 168 25.70 21.24 -35.60
N ASN A 169 26.41 20.70 -34.61
CA ASN A 169 25.81 20.07 -33.44
C ASN A 169 24.95 21.06 -32.64
N ASN A 170 25.45 22.28 -32.40
CA ASN A 170 24.69 23.32 -31.72
C ASN A 170 23.41 23.71 -32.51
N GLN A 171 23.47 23.74 -33.85
CA GLN A 171 22.29 24.02 -34.68
C GLN A 171 21.24 22.91 -34.63
N GLU A 172 21.67 21.65 -34.59
CA GLU A 172 20.76 20.50 -34.41
C GLU A 172 20.09 20.54 -33.02
N GLU A 173 20.83 20.86 -31.96
CA GLU A 173 20.26 21.01 -30.61
C GLU A 173 19.29 22.20 -30.51
N ILE A 174 19.61 23.35 -31.11
CA ILE A 174 18.70 24.50 -31.18
C ILE A 174 17.40 24.13 -31.92
N LYS A 175 17.49 23.36 -33.00
CA LYS A 175 16.30 22.90 -33.74
C LYS A 175 15.43 22.00 -32.87
N PHE A 176 16.03 21.05 -32.16
CA PHE A 176 15.32 20.18 -31.22
C PHE A 176 14.65 20.97 -30.09
N LEU A 177 15.37 21.94 -29.50
CA LEU A 177 14.83 22.80 -28.45
C LEU A 177 13.64 23.62 -28.95
N LYS A 178 13.70 24.16 -30.17
CA LYS A 178 12.57 24.89 -30.78
C LYS A 178 11.33 24.01 -30.95
N GLU A 179 11.51 22.80 -31.48
CA GLU A 179 10.40 21.85 -31.64
C GLU A 179 9.78 21.45 -30.29
N GLU A 180 10.61 21.28 -29.26
CA GLU A 180 10.12 20.95 -27.91
C GLU A 180 9.40 22.12 -27.24
N ILE A 181 9.90 23.35 -27.38
CA ILE A 181 9.24 24.57 -26.90
C ILE A 181 7.88 24.74 -27.60
N GLU A 182 7.80 24.48 -28.90
CA GLU A 182 6.54 24.56 -29.66
C GLU A 182 5.54 23.51 -29.19
N ARG A 183 5.98 22.26 -28.95
CA ARG A 183 5.15 21.20 -28.36
C ARG A 183 4.60 21.59 -26.99
N LEU A 184 5.45 22.09 -26.10
CA LEU A 184 5.04 22.52 -24.75
C LEU A 184 4.10 23.72 -24.80
N ASN A 185 4.30 24.67 -25.73
CA ASN A 185 3.39 25.79 -25.92
C ASN A 185 1.99 25.34 -26.38
N VAL A 186 1.89 24.35 -27.27
CA VAL A 186 0.60 23.77 -27.67
C VAL A 186 -0.08 23.08 -26.49
N GLN A 187 0.67 22.33 -25.68
CA GLN A 187 0.15 21.69 -24.48
C GLN A 187 -0.37 22.73 -23.47
N ASN A 188 0.39 23.79 -23.24
CA ASN A 188 0.04 24.87 -22.33
C ASN A 188 -1.23 25.61 -22.80
N LYS A 189 -1.34 25.91 -24.10
CA LYS A 189 -2.55 26.51 -24.69
C LYS A 189 -3.78 25.62 -24.53
N THR A 190 -3.61 24.30 -24.66
CA THR A 190 -4.69 23.33 -24.47
C THR A 190 -5.17 23.30 -23.01
N LEU A 191 -4.23 23.34 -22.06
CA LEU A 191 -4.55 23.42 -20.63
C LEU A 191 -5.24 24.73 -20.26
N LEU A 192 -4.82 25.85 -20.84
CA LEU A 192 -5.46 27.15 -20.63
C LEU A 192 -6.93 27.14 -21.07
N LEU A 193 -7.21 26.57 -22.24
CA LEU A 193 -8.59 26.40 -22.72
C LEU A 193 -9.42 25.49 -21.81
N ALA A 194 -8.81 24.44 -21.26
CA ALA A 194 -9.48 23.56 -20.31
C ALA A 194 -9.80 24.30 -18.99
N GLU A 195 -8.86 25.09 -18.47
CA GLU A 195 -9.06 25.93 -17.29
C GLU A 195 -10.20 26.94 -17.51
N GLU A 196 -10.28 27.61 -18.65
CA GLU A 196 -11.38 28.51 -18.98
C GLU A 196 -12.75 27.82 -18.97
N VAL A 197 -12.83 26.58 -19.46
CA VAL A 197 -14.07 25.77 -19.43
C VAL A 197 -14.46 25.44 -17.99
N TYR A 198 -13.52 24.95 -17.19
CA TYR A 198 -13.76 24.62 -15.79
C TYR A 198 -14.15 25.85 -14.97
N THR A 199 -13.54 27.01 -15.24
CA THR A 199 -13.85 28.27 -14.56
C THR A 199 -15.27 28.76 -14.90
N LYS A 200 -15.76 28.54 -16.13
CA LYS A 200 -17.17 28.80 -16.47
C LYS A 200 -18.12 27.88 -15.71
N GLU A 201 -17.85 26.57 -15.71
CA GLU A 201 -18.70 25.60 -15.00
C GLU A 201 -18.72 25.83 -13.49
N LYS A 202 -17.58 26.21 -12.89
CA LYS A 202 -17.47 26.66 -11.49
C LYS A 202 -18.39 27.85 -11.23
N ASN A 203 -18.38 28.87 -12.09
CA ASN A 203 -19.19 30.07 -11.89
C ASN A 203 -20.69 29.75 -11.98
N ASP A 204 -21.09 28.94 -12.94
CA ASP A 204 -22.49 28.50 -13.09
C ASP A 204 -22.97 27.68 -11.89
N LEU A 205 -22.14 26.77 -11.39
CA LEU A 205 -22.43 26.01 -10.18
C LEU A 205 -22.45 26.91 -8.94
N GLY A 206 -21.53 27.86 -8.84
CA GLY A 206 -21.47 28.85 -7.75
C GLY A 206 -22.75 29.70 -7.69
N GLN A 207 -23.25 30.13 -8.84
CA GLN A 207 -24.52 30.84 -8.93
C GLN A 207 -25.70 29.95 -8.47
N LYS A 208 -25.76 28.69 -8.95
CA LYS A 208 -26.81 27.75 -8.54
C LYS A 208 -26.79 27.46 -7.04
N VAL A 209 -25.61 27.30 -6.45
CA VAL A 209 -25.42 27.12 -5.00
C VAL A 209 -25.93 28.36 -4.26
N ALA A 210 -25.59 29.58 -4.71
CA ALA A 210 -26.08 30.80 -4.10
C ALA A 210 -27.62 30.93 -4.14
N GLU A 211 -28.22 30.62 -5.29
CA GLU A 211 -29.69 30.64 -5.47
C GLU A 211 -30.39 29.58 -4.59
N MET A 212 -29.86 28.37 -4.52
CA MET A 212 -30.41 27.31 -3.65
C MET A 212 -30.26 27.66 -2.17
N ASN A 213 -29.12 28.20 -1.75
CA ASN A 213 -28.91 28.68 -0.38
C ASN A 213 -29.92 29.76 0.01
N GLN A 214 -30.19 30.70 -0.90
CA GLN A 214 -31.19 31.75 -0.67
C GLN A 214 -32.59 31.14 -0.48
N ARG A 215 -32.97 30.16 -1.31
CA ARG A 215 -34.26 29.47 -1.18
C ARG A 215 -34.36 28.66 0.12
N LEU A 216 -33.30 27.94 0.51
CA LEU A 216 -33.27 27.19 1.77
C LEU A 216 -33.41 28.14 2.96
N THR A 217 -32.69 29.26 2.94
CA THR A 217 -32.75 30.29 3.99
C THR A 217 -34.15 30.87 4.10
N GLN A 218 -34.80 31.20 2.97
CA GLN A 218 -36.17 31.70 2.97
C GLN A 218 -37.14 30.67 3.58
N SER A 219 -37.04 29.40 3.20
CA SER A 219 -37.86 28.33 3.76
C SER A 219 -37.65 28.15 5.28
N MET A 220 -36.42 28.34 5.78
CA MET A 220 -36.15 28.35 7.22
C MET A 220 -36.80 29.54 7.93
N VAL A 221 -36.78 30.73 7.34
CA VAL A 221 -37.46 31.92 7.88
C VAL A 221 -38.97 31.67 7.94
N ASP A 222 -39.56 31.15 6.86
CA ASP A 222 -40.99 30.83 6.81
C ASP A 222 -41.36 29.78 7.88
N SER A 223 -40.47 28.80 8.14
CA SER A 223 -40.63 27.83 9.23
C SER A 223 -40.59 28.46 10.62
N GLN A 224 -39.72 29.45 10.84
CA GLN A 224 -39.68 30.21 12.10
C GLN A 224 -40.94 31.05 12.30
N GLU A 225 -41.46 31.66 11.24
CA GLU A 225 -42.74 32.38 11.30
C GLU A 225 -43.90 31.43 11.62
N PHE A 226 -43.93 30.24 11.02
CA PHE A 226 -44.90 29.20 11.34
C PHE A 226 -44.82 28.80 12.82
N SER A 227 -43.61 28.68 13.39
CA SER A 227 -43.47 28.37 14.81
C SER A 227 -44.05 29.45 15.72
N LYS A 228 -43.90 30.73 15.37
CA LYS A 228 -44.51 31.85 16.12
C LYS A 228 -46.04 31.84 16.00
N ILE A 229 -46.57 31.53 14.82
CA ILE A 229 -48.02 31.38 14.60
C ILE A 229 -48.55 30.22 15.43
N LYS A 230 -47.84 29.08 15.46
CA LYS A 230 -48.19 27.92 16.29
C LYS A 230 -48.25 28.28 17.76
N GLU A 231 -47.28 29.04 18.27
CA GLU A 231 -47.27 29.49 19.66
C GLU A 231 -48.49 30.38 19.97
N LYS A 232 -48.81 31.34 19.10
CA LYS A 232 -50.03 32.17 19.23
C LYS A 232 -51.32 31.34 19.20
N LEU A 233 -51.38 30.31 18.35
CA LEU A 233 -52.52 29.40 18.28
C LEU A 233 -52.67 28.60 19.57
N THR A 234 -51.58 28.04 20.12
CA THR A 234 -51.63 27.31 21.39
C THR A 234 -52.05 28.20 22.56
N GLN A 235 -51.65 29.48 22.55
CA GLN A 235 -52.11 30.45 23.53
C GLN A 235 -53.61 30.73 23.40
N LYS A 236 -54.11 30.90 22.16
CA LYS A 236 -55.54 31.06 21.86
C LYS A 236 -56.37 29.84 22.26
N GLU A 237 -55.88 28.63 21.99
CA GLU A 237 -56.52 27.38 22.40
C GLU A 237 -56.68 27.33 23.92
N LYS A 238 -55.63 27.68 24.66
CA LYS A 238 -55.70 27.75 26.13
C LYS A 238 -56.69 28.79 26.62
N GLU A 239 -56.74 29.98 26.02
CA GLU A 239 -57.75 31.01 26.33
C GLU A 239 -59.19 30.50 26.09
N PHE A 240 -59.42 29.75 25.02
CA PHE A 240 -60.74 29.16 24.75
C PHE A 240 -61.07 28.04 25.72
N GLU A 241 -60.13 27.16 26.05
CA GLU A 241 -60.34 26.08 27.01
C GLU A 241 -60.67 26.62 28.41
N ASP A 242 -59.98 27.68 28.85
CA ASP A 242 -60.27 28.34 30.12
C ASP A 242 -61.68 28.97 30.11
N LYS A 243 -62.11 29.56 28.99
CA LYS A 243 -63.49 30.08 28.84
C LYS A 243 -64.54 28.97 28.89
N VAL A 244 -64.30 27.85 28.20
CA VAL A 244 -65.21 26.69 28.24
C VAL A 244 -65.36 26.18 29.66
N LYS A 245 -64.28 26.05 30.43
CA LYS A 245 -64.34 25.66 31.85
C LYS A 245 -65.17 26.63 32.69
N ILE A 246 -65.04 27.94 32.45
CA ILE A 246 -65.84 28.97 33.13
C ILE A 246 -67.32 28.81 32.80
N ASP A 247 -67.66 28.61 31.52
CA ASP A 247 -69.04 28.50 31.10
C ASP A 247 -69.68 27.16 31.53
N GLU A 248 -68.94 26.06 31.52
CA GLU A 248 -69.36 24.78 32.13
C GLU A 248 -69.68 24.96 33.63
N ALA A 249 -68.83 25.67 34.37
CA ALA A 249 -69.08 25.96 35.78
C ALA A 249 -70.36 26.79 35.98
N LYS A 250 -70.62 27.78 35.13
CA LYS A 250 -71.88 28.56 35.16
C LYS A 250 -73.09 27.68 34.83
N ILE A 251 -73.01 26.84 33.80
CA ILE A 251 -74.09 25.92 33.40
C ILE A 251 -74.45 25.01 34.57
N ASN A 252 -73.45 24.42 35.23
CA ASN A 252 -73.67 23.56 36.39
C ASN A 252 -74.35 24.30 37.55
N SER A 253 -73.92 25.54 37.83
CA SER A 253 -74.56 26.38 38.85
C SER A 253 -76.01 26.72 38.51
N LEU A 254 -76.30 27.08 37.25
CA LEU A 254 -77.65 27.41 36.80
C LEU A 254 -78.55 26.18 36.77
N SER A 255 -78.02 25.01 36.40
CA SER A 255 -78.72 23.73 36.43
C SER A 255 -79.16 23.40 37.86
N GLY A 256 -78.28 23.59 38.86
CA GLY A 256 -78.63 23.44 40.27
C GLY A 256 -79.75 24.38 40.74
N GLN A 257 -79.70 25.66 40.33
CA GLN A 257 -80.79 26.60 40.62
C GLN A 257 -82.12 26.19 39.98
N LEU A 258 -82.07 25.67 38.75
CA LEU A 258 -83.25 25.16 38.04
C LEU A 258 -83.86 23.94 38.75
N THR A 259 -83.03 23.03 39.27
CA THR A 259 -83.53 21.89 40.05
C THR A 259 -84.21 22.34 41.33
N ASP A 260 -83.65 23.32 42.04
CA ASP A 260 -84.24 23.86 43.27
C ASP A 260 -85.57 24.55 43.00
N LEU A 261 -85.64 25.35 41.92
CA LEU A 261 -86.88 26.00 41.48
C LEU A 261 -87.94 24.96 41.08
N LYS A 262 -87.54 23.88 40.42
CA LYS A 262 -88.47 22.80 40.02
C LYS A 262 -89.07 22.11 41.24
N ILE A 263 -88.25 21.78 42.25
CA ILE A 263 -88.74 21.22 43.54
C ILE A 263 -89.72 22.19 44.20
N LYS A 264 -89.44 23.50 44.15
CA LYS A 264 -90.31 24.51 44.75
C LYS A 264 -91.64 24.66 44.02
N ILE A 265 -91.65 24.59 42.68
CA ILE A 265 -92.88 24.57 41.88
C ILE A 265 -93.72 23.34 42.24
N GLU A 266 -93.12 22.15 42.32
CA GLU A 266 -93.81 20.91 42.67
C GLU A 266 -94.45 20.99 44.08
N SER A 267 -93.77 21.62 45.04
CA SER A 267 -94.35 21.90 46.37
C SER A 267 -95.57 22.83 46.30
N LEU A 268 -95.51 23.90 45.49
CA LEU A 268 -96.61 24.86 45.36
C LEU A 268 -97.78 24.28 44.58
N GLU A 269 -97.54 23.40 43.61
CA GLU A 269 -98.59 22.68 42.87
C GLU A 269 -99.39 21.76 43.80
N ASN A 270 -98.71 21.06 44.73
CA ASN A 270 -99.39 20.25 45.75
C ASN A 270 -100.27 21.13 46.66
N GLU A 271 -99.76 22.27 47.13
CA GLU A 271 -100.52 23.21 47.97
C GLU A 271 -101.73 23.80 47.21
N ARG A 272 -101.58 24.10 45.91
CA ARG A 272 -102.68 24.54 45.06
C ARG A 272 -103.76 23.46 44.94
N SER A 273 -103.37 22.20 44.80
CA SER A 273 -104.32 21.09 44.73
C SER A 273 -105.14 20.94 46.01
N ASP A 274 -104.51 21.12 47.18
CA ASP A 274 -105.20 21.10 48.48
C ASP A 274 -106.22 22.26 48.61
N LEU A 275 -105.84 23.46 48.17
CA LEU A 275 -106.73 24.63 48.15
C LEU A 275 -107.91 24.46 47.18
N GLU A 276 -107.68 23.83 46.03
CA GLU A 276 -108.70 23.56 45.02
C GLU A 276 -109.76 22.58 45.55
N PHE A 277 -109.34 21.59 46.37
CA PHE A 277 -110.24 20.71 47.10
C PHE A 277 -111.15 21.46 48.09
N VAL A 278 -110.58 22.38 48.88
CA VAL A 278 -111.33 23.22 49.84
C VAL A 278 -112.31 24.16 49.12
N HIS A 279 -111.93 24.68 47.95
CA HIS A 279 -112.79 25.55 47.15
C HIS A 279 -114.03 24.80 46.64
N GLU A 280 -113.86 23.58 46.12
CA GLU A 280 -115.01 22.79 45.65
C GLU A 280 -115.94 22.35 46.80
N GLU A 281 -115.41 22.06 47.99
CA GLU A 281 -116.24 21.80 49.16
C GLU A 281 -117.12 23.03 49.53
N SER A 282 -116.54 24.23 49.43
CA SER A 282 -117.24 25.49 49.72
C SER A 282 -118.33 25.79 48.68
N LYS A 283 -118.11 25.45 47.42
CA LYS A 283 -119.05 25.67 46.31
C LYS A 283 -120.32 24.82 46.45
N VAL A 284 -120.19 23.58 46.95
CA VAL A 284 -121.34 22.71 47.25
C VAL A 284 -122.23 23.33 48.34
N LYS A 285 -121.64 23.90 49.41
CA LYS A 285 -122.38 24.60 50.47
C LYS A 285 -123.17 25.80 49.95
N ILE A 286 -122.64 26.55 48.99
CA ILE A 286 -123.33 27.69 48.36
C ILE A 286 -124.55 27.22 47.55
N SER A 287 -124.42 26.12 46.81
CA SER A 287 -125.52 25.53 46.03
C SER A 287 -126.71 25.12 46.91
N ASP A 288 -126.46 24.59 48.10
CA ASP A 288 -127.53 24.17 49.02
C ASP A 288 -128.30 25.36 49.62
N LEU A 289 -127.64 26.51 49.84
CA LEU A 289 -128.29 27.74 50.30
C LEU A 289 -129.19 28.36 49.22
N LEU A 290 -128.80 28.30 47.94
CA LEU A 290 -129.60 28.84 46.83
C LEU A 290 -130.94 28.10 46.65
N LYS A 291 -130.98 26.77 46.83
CA LYS A 291 -132.23 25.99 46.77
C LYS A 291 -133.22 26.36 47.90
N ARG A 292 -132.73 26.85 49.04
CA ARG A 292 -133.55 27.30 50.17
C ARG A 292 -134.28 28.62 49.87
N ILE A 293 -133.68 29.48 49.05
CA ILE A 293 -134.24 30.78 48.65
C ILE A 293 -135.35 30.61 47.61
N GLU A 294 -135.23 29.64 46.70
CA GLU A 294 -136.26 29.33 45.70
C GLU A 294 -137.56 28.78 46.29
N GLN A 295 -137.50 28.07 47.43
CA GLN A 295 -138.70 27.57 48.13
C GLN A 295 -139.56 28.65 48.80
N MET A 296 -139.04 29.87 49.01
CA MET A 296 -139.78 30.96 49.68
C MET A 296 -140.59 31.86 48.72
N LYS A 297 -140.47 31.69 47.39
CA LYS A 297 -141.05 32.61 46.37
C LYS A 297 -142.42 32.18 45.78
N LEU A 298 -143.05 31.11 46.25
CA LEU A 298 -144.24 30.50 45.61
C LEU A 298 -145.59 30.77 46.30
N GLU A 299 -145.77 31.88 47.04
CA GLU A 299 -146.99 32.11 47.85
C GLU A 299 -147.54 33.56 47.81
N GLN A 300 -147.81 34.16 46.63
CA GLN A 300 -148.65 35.38 46.53
C GLN A 300 -149.26 35.64 45.13
N ILE A 301 -150.56 35.29 45.00
CA ILE A 301 -151.78 35.98 44.45
C ILE A 301 -151.70 36.77 43.10
N ASP A 302 -152.68 36.93 42.19
CA ASP A 302 -153.96 36.33 41.67
C ASP A 302 -154.85 37.46 41.07
N ASN A 303 -155.48 37.22 39.90
CA ASN A 303 -156.79 37.75 39.37
C ASN A 303 -156.94 39.22 38.87
N SER A 304 -157.78 39.60 37.87
CA SER A 304 -158.95 38.99 37.18
C SER A 304 -159.41 39.76 35.89
N ASN A 305 -160.35 39.16 35.14
CA ASN A 305 -160.82 39.32 33.73
C ASN A 305 -162.05 40.24 33.42
N GLN A 306 -162.43 40.26 32.11
CA GLN A 306 -163.81 40.06 31.51
C GLN A 306 -164.56 41.32 31.01
N GLY A 307 -165.35 41.43 29.90
CA GLY A 307 -166.02 40.56 28.88
C GLY A 307 -167.49 41.05 28.69
N ASP A 308 -167.89 41.75 27.61
CA ASP A 308 -168.54 41.32 26.34
C ASP A 308 -170.10 41.43 26.23
N ILE A 309 -170.54 42.16 25.17
CA ILE A 309 -171.68 41.99 24.23
C ILE A 309 -173.16 42.18 24.67
N GLU A 310 -173.86 43.11 23.99
CA GLU A 310 -175.26 42.98 23.48
C GLU A 310 -175.55 44.11 22.47
N PHE A 311 -175.61 43.88 21.15
CA PHE A 311 -176.67 43.30 20.31
C PHE A 311 -177.74 44.32 19.84
N ALA A 312 -177.53 44.76 18.60
CA ALA A 312 -178.50 45.04 17.53
C ALA A 312 -179.68 46.02 17.80
N LEU A 313 -179.58 47.18 17.11
CA LEU A 313 -180.55 48.28 16.88
C LEU A 313 -179.87 49.58 17.31
N GLU A 314 -179.06 50.21 16.46
CA GLU A 314 -179.67 51.02 15.41
C GLU A 314 -178.76 51.12 14.17
N GLU A 315 -178.93 50.10 13.30
CA GLU A 315 -178.25 49.78 12.04
C GLU A 315 -178.15 50.90 10.98
N HIS A 316 -178.59 52.13 11.25
CA HIS A 316 -178.36 53.29 10.40
C HIS A 316 -177.27 54.27 10.92
N LYS A 317 -176.74 54.05 12.13
CA LYS A 317 -175.47 54.64 12.63
C LYS A 317 -174.24 53.80 12.25
N VAL A 318 -174.48 52.52 11.94
CA VAL A 318 -173.50 51.51 11.52
C VAL A 318 -172.83 51.87 10.19
N MET A 319 -173.50 52.57 9.27
CA MET A 319 -172.90 52.94 7.97
C MET A 319 -171.87 54.08 8.04
N VAL A 320 -171.96 54.94 9.06
CA VAL A 320 -170.97 56.03 9.31
C VAL A 320 -169.80 55.51 10.16
N GLN A 321 -170.07 54.63 11.13
CA GLN A 321 -169.03 53.92 11.88
C GLN A 321 -168.26 52.88 11.03
N GLU A 322 -168.88 52.31 9.98
CA GLU A 322 -168.18 51.49 8.97
C GLU A 322 -167.17 52.27 8.14
N MET A 323 -167.44 53.54 7.84
CA MET A 323 -166.49 54.42 7.13
C MET A 323 -165.35 54.87 8.04
N GLU A 324 -165.64 55.19 9.31
CA GLU A 324 -164.61 55.51 10.33
C GLU A 324 -163.75 54.29 10.73
N THR A 325 -164.33 53.09 10.77
CA THR A 325 -163.57 51.83 10.99
C THR A 325 -162.76 51.43 9.75
N LYS A 326 -163.27 51.64 8.53
CA LYS A 326 -162.46 51.50 7.31
C LYS A 326 -161.31 52.52 7.26
N PHE A 327 -161.53 53.76 7.69
CA PHE A 327 -160.45 54.76 7.77
C PHE A 327 -159.41 54.39 8.83
N LYS A 328 -159.82 53.98 10.04
CA LYS A 328 -158.90 53.48 11.07
C LYS A 328 -158.17 52.20 10.67
N ASN A 329 -158.81 51.32 9.90
CA ASN A 329 -158.18 50.11 9.39
C ASN A 329 -157.19 50.43 8.27
N LEU A 330 -157.52 51.34 7.35
CA LEU A 330 -156.59 51.85 6.34
C LEU A 330 -155.42 52.64 6.96
N GLU A 331 -155.65 53.35 8.07
CA GLU A 331 -154.60 54.08 8.80
C GLU A 331 -153.69 53.11 9.57
N LYS A 332 -154.24 52.03 10.14
CA LYS A 332 -153.45 50.91 10.70
C LYS A 332 -152.69 50.14 9.61
N GLU A 333 -153.32 49.85 8.48
CA GLU A 333 -152.66 49.20 7.33
C GLU A 333 -151.55 50.09 6.75
N LYS A 334 -151.75 51.42 6.72
CA LYS A 334 -150.72 52.38 6.34
C LYS A 334 -149.57 52.42 7.35
N GLU A 335 -149.83 52.48 8.65
CA GLU A 335 -148.79 52.42 9.68
C GLU A 335 -148.04 51.07 9.67
N GLU A 336 -148.74 49.97 9.41
CA GLU A 336 -148.16 48.63 9.28
C GLU A 336 -147.34 48.50 8.00
N PHE A 337 -147.81 49.07 6.88
CA PHE A 337 -147.03 49.17 5.63
C PHE A 337 -145.81 50.08 5.79
N GLU A 338 -145.90 51.20 6.50
CA GLU A 338 -144.77 52.09 6.79
C GLU A 338 -143.75 51.41 7.70
N LYS A 339 -144.19 50.68 8.74
CA LYS A 339 -143.31 49.87 9.59
C LYS A 339 -142.63 48.76 8.78
N ASN A 340 -143.37 48.02 7.96
CA ASN A 340 -142.81 46.96 7.11
C ASN A 340 -141.83 47.53 6.07
N SER A 341 -142.16 48.64 5.43
CA SER A 341 -141.27 49.33 4.48
C SER A 341 -139.99 49.82 5.17
N LYS A 342 -140.11 50.31 6.41
CA LYS A 342 -138.96 50.76 7.21
C LYS A 342 -138.07 49.60 7.63
N ILE A 343 -138.65 48.48 8.10
CA ILE A 343 -137.91 47.24 8.42
C ILE A 343 -137.19 46.70 7.17
N GLN A 344 -137.83 46.74 6.00
CA GLN A 344 -137.19 46.36 4.74
C GLN A 344 -136.03 47.30 4.37
N LEU A 345 -136.21 48.61 4.53
CA LEU A 345 -135.14 49.60 4.30
C LEU A 345 -133.97 49.41 5.26
N ASP A 346 -134.22 49.17 6.55
CA ASP A 346 -133.17 48.94 7.55
C ASP A 346 -132.41 47.62 7.25
N SER A 347 -133.11 46.57 6.85
CA SER A 347 -132.51 45.31 6.39
C SER A 347 -131.64 45.48 5.14
N ILE A 348 -132.11 46.26 4.15
CA ILE A 348 -131.33 46.59 2.95
C ILE A 348 -130.09 47.41 3.31
N ASN A 349 -130.22 48.38 4.21
CA ASN A 349 -129.09 49.20 4.65
C ASN A 349 -128.04 48.38 5.40
N GLU A 350 -128.46 47.45 6.27
CA GLU A 350 -127.54 46.51 6.91
C GLU A 350 -126.84 45.60 5.89
N GLN A 351 -127.56 45.09 4.88
CA GLN A 351 -126.95 44.31 3.79
C GLN A 351 -125.94 45.15 2.99
N MET A 352 -126.28 46.40 2.67
CA MET A 352 -125.38 47.33 1.97
C MET A 352 -124.13 47.65 2.79
N GLN A 353 -124.25 47.78 4.12
CA GLN A 353 -123.11 47.99 4.99
C GLN A 353 -122.19 46.75 5.00
N ARG A 354 -122.75 45.54 5.17
CA ARG A 354 -121.97 44.30 5.11
C ARG A 354 -121.26 44.12 3.78
N LEU A 355 -121.94 44.40 2.67
CA LEU A 355 -121.34 44.35 1.33
C LEU A 355 -120.18 45.36 1.16
N ASN A 356 -120.28 46.55 1.77
CA ASN A 356 -119.20 47.52 1.72
C ASN A 356 -118.00 47.12 2.59
N GLU A 357 -118.25 46.51 3.75
CA GLU A 357 -117.21 45.95 4.62
C GLU A 357 -116.49 44.80 3.90
N GLU A 358 -117.22 43.83 3.33
CA GLU A 358 -116.68 42.72 2.54
C GLU A 358 -115.88 43.24 1.32
N LYS A 359 -116.39 44.25 0.61
CA LYS A 359 -115.66 44.90 -0.48
C LYS A 359 -114.34 45.52 0.00
N SER A 360 -114.32 46.13 1.18
CA SER A 360 -113.11 46.73 1.74
C SER A 360 -112.06 45.66 2.08
N GLU A 361 -112.49 44.53 2.64
CA GLU A 361 -111.63 43.39 2.94
C GLU A 361 -111.04 42.80 1.65
N ILE A 362 -111.86 42.55 0.63
CA ILE A 362 -111.42 42.07 -0.69
C ILE A 362 -110.39 43.02 -1.33
N VAL A 363 -110.57 44.34 -1.18
CA VAL A 363 -109.59 45.32 -1.70
C VAL A 363 -108.25 45.19 -0.97
N THR A 364 -108.26 45.04 0.35
CA THR A 364 -107.02 44.84 1.12
C THR A 364 -106.34 43.53 0.78
N GLU A 365 -107.10 42.43 0.63
CA GLU A 365 -106.56 41.13 0.24
C GLU A 365 -105.94 41.17 -1.17
N ASN A 366 -106.61 41.82 -2.14
CA ASN A 366 -106.04 42.01 -3.48
C ASN A 366 -104.73 42.81 -3.46
N SER A 367 -104.60 43.81 -2.58
CA SER A 367 -103.35 44.56 -2.44
C SER A 367 -102.22 43.70 -1.87
N ASN A 368 -102.52 42.84 -0.90
CA ASN A 368 -101.57 41.89 -0.33
C ASN A 368 -101.14 40.82 -1.34
N LEU A 369 -102.10 40.23 -2.06
CA LEU A 369 -101.83 39.25 -3.11
C LEU A 369 -100.96 39.87 -4.21
N LYS A 370 -101.23 41.12 -4.60
CA LYS A 370 -100.40 41.82 -5.58
C LYS A 370 -98.95 41.99 -5.11
N SER A 371 -98.74 42.41 -3.86
CA SER A 371 -97.40 42.54 -3.29
C SER A 371 -96.67 41.19 -3.19
N GLN A 372 -97.40 40.10 -2.90
CA GLN A 372 -96.83 38.74 -2.88
C GLN A 372 -96.42 38.27 -4.30
N ILE A 373 -97.24 38.57 -5.31
CA ILE A 373 -96.91 38.26 -6.71
C ILE A 373 -95.63 38.99 -7.14
N GLU A 374 -95.53 40.29 -6.86
CA GLU A 374 -94.34 41.08 -7.20
C GLU A 374 -93.07 40.53 -6.52
N GLN A 375 -93.19 40.04 -5.27
CA GLN A 375 -92.07 39.37 -4.60
C GLN A 375 -91.71 38.02 -5.25
N LYS A 376 -92.71 37.19 -5.60
CA LYS A 376 -92.47 35.91 -6.26
C LYS A 376 -91.84 36.07 -7.64
N ASP A 377 -92.21 37.10 -8.39
CA ASP A 377 -91.57 37.41 -9.68
C ASP A 377 -90.10 37.77 -9.52
N LYS A 378 -89.76 38.51 -8.46
CA LYS A 378 -88.37 38.84 -8.12
C LYS A 378 -87.57 37.57 -7.79
N ASP A 379 -88.13 36.68 -6.97
CA ASP A 379 -87.49 35.40 -6.62
C ASP A 379 -87.26 34.52 -7.87
N ILE A 380 -88.22 34.49 -8.81
CA ILE A 380 -88.10 33.75 -10.08
C ILE A 380 -86.95 34.30 -10.94
N LEU A 381 -86.81 35.62 -11.03
CA LEU A 381 -85.71 36.23 -11.78
C LEU A 381 -84.34 35.86 -11.18
N GLU A 382 -84.23 35.86 -9.86
CA GLU A 382 -83.00 35.48 -9.16
C GLU A 382 -82.67 33.99 -9.35
N LEU A 383 -83.67 33.10 -9.27
CA LEU A 383 -83.50 31.68 -9.56
C LEU A 383 -83.04 31.41 -11.00
N ASN A 384 -83.58 32.14 -11.97
CA ASN A 384 -83.17 32.01 -13.37
C ASN A 384 -81.72 32.46 -13.59
N ALA A 385 -81.30 33.55 -12.95
CA ALA A 385 -79.90 34.00 -12.99
C ALA A 385 -78.95 32.96 -12.36
N ASN A 386 -79.34 32.38 -11.22
CA ASN A 386 -78.59 31.30 -10.59
C ASN A 386 -78.53 30.04 -11.47
N SER A 387 -79.61 29.69 -12.18
CA SER A 387 -79.61 28.59 -13.15
C SER A 387 -78.64 28.82 -14.31
N PHE A 388 -78.52 30.05 -14.81
CA PHE A 388 -77.55 30.39 -15.85
C PHE A 388 -76.11 30.23 -15.34
N ASN A 389 -75.81 30.76 -14.16
CA ASN A 389 -74.50 30.61 -13.53
C ASN A 389 -74.14 29.15 -13.29
N LEU A 390 -75.11 28.32 -12.87
CA LEU A 390 -74.89 26.88 -12.70
C LEU A 390 -74.54 26.18 -14.01
N LYS A 391 -75.17 26.55 -15.14
CA LYS A 391 -74.81 26.00 -16.45
C LYS A 391 -73.38 26.36 -16.84
N GLU A 392 -72.99 27.62 -16.65
CA GLU A 392 -71.62 28.08 -16.96
C GLU A 392 -70.58 27.36 -16.08
N ILE A 393 -70.85 27.19 -14.78
CA ILE A 393 -69.99 26.43 -13.87
C ILE A 393 -69.88 24.97 -14.32
N ASN A 394 -70.98 24.36 -14.75
CA ASN A 394 -70.99 22.97 -15.19
C ASN A 394 -70.22 22.76 -16.51
N GLU A 395 -70.29 23.71 -17.44
CA GLU A 395 -69.47 23.70 -18.65
C GLU A 395 -67.97 23.79 -18.31
N LYS A 396 -67.58 24.72 -17.42
CA LYS A 396 -66.20 24.83 -16.93
C LYS A 396 -65.73 23.58 -16.18
N LEU A 397 -66.63 22.91 -15.46
CA LEU A 397 -66.34 21.66 -14.77
C LEU A 397 -66.03 20.55 -15.77
N ASN A 398 -66.87 20.40 -16.80
CA ASN A 398 -66.66 19.42 -17.87
C ASN A 398 -65.33 19.66 -18.61
N GLU A 399 -64.98 20.91 -18.90
CA GLU A 399 -63.69 21.27 -19.51
C GLU A 399 -62.49 20.90 -18.62
N ARG A 400 -62.62 21.06 -17.30
CA ARG A 400 -61.57 20.65 -16.36
C ARG A 400 -61.48 19.13 -16.26
N GLU A 401 -62.60 18.41 -16.30
CA GLU A 401 -62.62 16.95 -16.28
C GLU A 401 -61.94 16.36 -17.52
N THR A 402 -62.19 16.91 -18.71
CA THR A 402 -61.49 16.48 -19.94
C THR A 402 -59.99 16.75 -19.85
N LEU A 403 -59.58 17.93 -19.35
CA LEU A 403 -58.17 18.24 -19.14
C LEU A 403 -57.49 17.28 -18.15
N ILE A 404 -58.18 16.93 -17.05
CA ILE A 404 -57.68 15.96 -16.06
C ILE A 404 -57.49 14.58 -16.70
N LEU A 405 -58.42 14.13 -17.54
CA LEU A 405 -58.29 12.87 -18.26
C LEU A 405 -57.06 12.87 -19.20
N ASP A 406 -56.83 13.95 -19.94
CA ASP A 406 -55.67 14.08 -20.82
C ASP A 406 -54.35 14.13 -20.05
N LEU A 407 -54.30 14.87 -18.93
CA LEU A 407 -53.14 14.91 -18.04
C LEU A 407 -52.84 13.53 -17.45
N ASN A 408 -53.86 12.78 -17.01
CA ASN A 408 -53.69 11.43 -16.50
C ASN A 408 -53.14 10.47 -17.56
N LYS A 409 -53.60 10.58 -18.80
CA LYS A 409 -53.07 9.80 -19.92
C LYS A 409 -51.59 10.15 -20.19
N ASN A 410 -51.22 11.42 -20.09
CA ASN A 410 -49.82 11.83 -20.22
C ASN A 410 -48.95 11.30 -19.07
N ILE A 411 -49.45 11.32 -17.83
CA ILE A 411 -48.76 10.75 -16.67
C ILE A 411 -48.54 9.25 -16.87
N GLU A 412 -49.53 8.52 -17.39
CA GLU A 412 -49.42 7.09 -17.66
C GLU A 412 -48.37 6.79 -18.74
N ASN A 413 -48.34 7.57 -19.82
CA ASN A 413 -47.31 7.45 -20.86
C ASN A 413 -45.91 7.72 -20.29
N LEU A 414 -45.72 8.81 -19.54
CA LEU A 414 -44.44 9.13 -18.90
C LEU A 414 -44.00 8.06 -17.91
N LYS A 415 -44.95 7.43 -17.21
CA LYS A 415 -44.67 6.32 -16.29
C LYS A 415 -44.15 5.10 -17.06
N ASN A 416 -44.76 4.77 -18.20
CA ASN A 416 -44.32 3.68 -19.06
C ASN A 416 -42.92 3.96 -19.65
N GLU A 417 -42.67 5.18 -20.13
CA GLU A 417 -41.34 5.60 -20.61
C GLU A 417 -40.28 5.48 -19.50
N LYS A 418 -40.61 5.91 -18.29
CA LYS A 418 -39.72 5.78 -17.13
C LYS A 418 -39.40 4.31 -16.84
N THR A 419 -40.38 3.42 -16.85
CA THR A 419 -40.12 1.99 -16.62
C THR A 419 -39.20 1.39 -17.69
N GLN A 420 -39.36 1.79 -18.95
CA GLN A 420 -38.45 1.37 -20.03
C GLN A 420 -37.03 1.90 -19.83
N GLN A 421 -36.89 3.16 -19.42
CA GLN A 421 -35.57 3.73 -19.10
C GLN A 421 -34.91 3.02 -17.92
N ASP A 422 -35.65 2.70 -16.86
CA ASP A 422 -35.16 1.96 -15.70
C ASP A 422 -34.68 0.55 -16.08
N GLU A 423 -35.40 -0.15 -16.97
CA GLU A 423 -34.99 -1.45 -17.51
C GLU A 423 -33.69 -1.37 -18.35
N ILE A 424 -33.57 -0.33 -19.18
CA ILE A 424 -32.36 -0.10 -19.99
C ILE A 424 -31.16 0.20 -19.07
N LEU A 425 -31.34 1.05 -18.05
CA LEU A 425 -30.31 1.35 -17.06
C LEU A 425 -29.88 0.10 -16.28
N ALA A 426 -30.81 -0.79 -15.92
CA ALA A 426 -30.49 -2.05 -15.27
C ALA A 426 -29.62 -2.96 -16.16
N LYS A 427 -29.93 -3.05 -17.46
CA LYS A 427 -29.12 -3.83 -18.43
C LYS A 427 -27.73 -3.24 -18.61
N LEU A 428 -27.61 -1.93 -18.78
CA LEU A 428 -26.32 -1.23 -18.90
C LEU A 428 -25.44 -1.42 -17.65
N ARG A 429 -26.03 -1.36 -16.45
CA ARG A 429 -25.32 -1.65 -15.20
C ARG A 429 -24.80 -3.08 -15.17
N HIS A 430 -25.62 -4.05 -15.59
CA HIS A 430 -25.21 -5.45 -15.62
C HIS A 430 -24.05 -5.70 -16.59
N GLU A 431 -24.10 -5.12 -17.80
CA GLU A 431 -23.02 -5.19 -18.79
C GLU A 431 -21.73 -4.53 -18.26
N TYR A 432 -21.85 -3.37 -17.61
CA TYR A 432 -20.72 -2.69 -16.99
C TYR A 432 -20.06 -3.54 -15.89
N ASP A 433 -20.86 -4.12 -14.99
CA ASP A 433 -20.36 -4.97 -13.91
C ASP A 433 -19.68 -6.25 -14.45
N GLN A 434 -20.23 -6.82 -15.53
CA GLN A 434 -19.63 -7.96 -16.20
C GLN A 434 -18.27 -7.59 -16.81
N ALA A 435 -18.20 -6.51 -17.59
CA ALA A 435 -16.96 -6.04 -18.20
C ALA A 435 -15.90 -5.69 -17.13
N LEU A 436 -16.33 -5.10 -16.01
CA LEU A 436 -15.45 -4.80 -14.88
C LEU A 436 -14.88 -6.07 -14.24
N ASN A 437 -15.68 -7.13 -14.09
CA ASN A 437 -15.22 -8.40 -13.54
C ASN A 437 -14.27 -9.13 -14.51
N GLU A 438 -14.54 -9.10 -15.81
CA GLU A 438 -13.64 -9.65 -16.84
C GLU A 438 -12.30 -8.93 -16.84
N ALA A 439 -12.28 -7.59 -16.80
CA ALA A 439 -11.05 -6.80 -16.71
C ALA A 439 -10.28 -7.06 -15.41
N LYS A 440 -10.97 -7.21 -14.26
CA LYS A 440 -10.34 -7.57 -12.99
C LYS A 440 -9.67 -8.95 -13.04
N ASN A 441 -10.33 -9.93 -13.64
CA ASN A 441 -9.77 -11.27 -13.78
C ASN A 441 -8.55 -11.26 -14.71
N SER A 442 -8.63 -10.57 -15.86
CA SER A 442 -7.49 -10.41 -16.78
C SER A 442 -6.30 -9.74 -16.09
N ASN A 443 -6.52 -8.64 -15.37
CA ASN A 443 -5.45 -7.96 -14.63
C ASN A 443 -4.83 -8.83 -13.54
N LYS A 444 -5.62 -9.69 -12.90
CA LYS A 444 -5.11 -10.64 -11.91
C LYS A 444 -4.22 -11.70 -12.56
N ASP A 445 -4.61 -12.20 -13.73
CA ASP A 445 -3.81 -13.16 -14.49
C ASP A 445 -2.51 -12.53 -15.00
N ASP A 446 -2.56 -11.29 -15.50
CA ASP A 446 -1.38 -10.53 -15.90
C ASP A 446 -0.45 -10.24 -14.70
N SER A 447 -1.01 -9.89 -13.53
CA SER A 447 -0.24 -9.72 -12.29
C SER A 447 0.49 -11.00 -11.90
N ASN A 448 -0.20 -12.14 -11.91
CA ASN A 448 0.44 -13.43 -11.60
C ASN A 448 1.57 -13.75 -12.59
N LYS A 449 1.38 -13.40 -13.88
CA LYS A 449 2.39 -13.60 -14.92
C LYS A 449 3.61 -12.69 -14.72
N ILE A 450 3.40 -11.45 -14.30
CA ILE A 450 4.47 -10.51 -13.95
C ILE A 450 5.27 -11.06 -12.76
N ASP A 451 4.60 -11.59 -11.74
CA ASP A 451 5.27 -12.17 -10.57
C ASP A 451 6.10 -13.41 -10.95
N GLU A 452 5.58 -14.29 -11.81
CA GLU A 452 6.33 -15.44 -12.35
C GLU A 452 7.57 -15.00 -13.15
N LEU A 453 7.42 -14.00 -14.03
CA LEU A 453 8.54 -13.46 -14.82
C LEU A 453 9.57 -12.75 -13.93
N ALA A 454 9.12 -12.04 -12.90
CA ALA A 454 10.01 -11.40 -11.92
C ALA A 454 10.83 -12.45 -11.15
N ALA A 455 10.21 -13.56 -10.73
CA ALA A 455 10.89 -14.67 -10.08
C ALA A 455 11.91 -15.34 -11.03
N GLN A 456 11.57 -15.53 -12.30
CA GLN A 456 12.51 -16.04 -13.31
C GLN A 456 13.71 -15.11 -13.51
N ASN A 457 13.48 -13.79 -13.58
CA ASN A 457 14.55 -12.79 -13.71
C ASN A 457 15.48 -12.75 -12.49
N GLN A 458 14.95 -12.93 -11.28
CA GLN A 458 15.78 -13.06 -10.08
C GLN A 458 16.65 -14.32 -10.15
N LEU A 459 16.09 -15.47 -10.55
CA LEU A 459 16.83 -16.71 -10.69
C LEU A 459 17.94 -16.60 -11.75
N LEU A 460 17.62 -16.02 -12.92
CA LEU A 460 18.59 -15.76 -13.98
C LEU A 460 19.69 -14.80 -13.51
N SER A 461 19.35 -13.76 -12.76
CA SER A 461 20.35 -12.84 -12.18
C SER A 461 21.28 -13.55 -11.21
N SER A 462 20.75 -14.43 -10.34
CA SER A 462 21.56 -15.26 -9.44
C SER A 462 22.47 -16.23 -10.21
N ASN A 463 21.97 -16.82 -11.31
CA ASN A 463 22.78 -17.69 -12.17
C ASN A 463 23.89 -16.90 -12.88
N ILE A 464 23.61 -15.69 -13.37
CA ILE A 464 24.62 -14.82 -13.98
C ILE A 464 25.69 -14.45 -12.94
N GLN A 465 25.29 -14.12 -11.71
CA GLN A 465 26.23 -13.78 -10.63
C GLN A 465 27.16 -14.95 -10.31
N THR A 466 26.60 -16.16 -10.11
CA THR A 466 27.42 -17.36 -9.84
C THR A 466 28.32 -17.76 -11.01
N LEU A 467 27.89 -17.53 -12.26
CA LEU A 467 28.74 -17.74 -13.44
C LEU A 467 29.88 -16.72 -13.51
N LYS A 468 29.63 -15.45 -13.18
CA LYS A 468 30.67 -14.43 -13.08
C LYS A 468 31.71 -14.79 -12.03
N GLU A 469 31.29 -15.18 -10.83
CA GLU A 469 32.21 -15.60 -9.77
C GLU A 469 33.07 -16.80 -10.17
N LYS A 470 32.50 -17.77 -10.91
CA LYS A 470 33.25 -18.90 -11.47
C LYS A 470 34.23 -18.46 -12.56
N LEU A 471 33.85 -17.51 -13.40
CA LEU A 471 34.70 -16.97 -14.44
C LEU A 471 35.90 -16.25 -13.83
N ASP A 472 35.67 -15.36 -12.86
CA ASP A 472 36.72 -14.63 -12.14
C ASP A 472 37.69 -15.61 -11.45
N SER A 473 37.16 -16.66 -10.79
CA SER A 473 38.01 -17.70 -10.18
C SER A 473 38.86 -18.46 -11.21
N ASN A 474 38.30 -18.75 -12.39
CA ASN A 474 39.05 -19.40 -13.46
C ASN A 474 40.08 -18.46 -14.10
N GLU A 475 39.79 -17.16 -14.23
CA GLU A 475 40.76 -16.17 -14.68
C GLU A 475 41.95 -16.07 -13.71
N ILE A 476 41.69 -16.05 -12.40
CA ILE A 476 42.77 -16.09 -11.38
C ILE A 476 43.62 -17.35 -11.54
N LYS A 477 43.00 -18.53 -11.66
CA LYS A 477 43.73 -19.80 -11.87
C LYS A 477 44.53 -19.81 -13.16
N LEU A 478 43.99 -19.23 -14.23
CA LEU A 478 44.69 -19.13 -15.50
C LEU A 478 45.93 -18.24 -15.37
N GLU A 479 45.82 -17.14 -14.63
CA GLU A 479 46.94 -16.22 -14.40
C GLU A 479 48.01 -16.85 -13.50
N GLU A 480 47.62 -17.58 -12.44
CA GLU A 480 48.55 -18.39 -11.63
C GLU A 480 49.30 -19.43 -12.47
N SER A 481 48.57 -20.13 -13.36
CA SER A 481 49.15 -21.15 -14.24
C SER A 481 50.10 -20.54 -15.28
N LYS A 482 49.78 -19.36 -15.82
CA LYS A 482 50.69 -18.58 -16.68
C LYS A 482 51.96 -18.20 -15.93
N ASN A 483 51.84 -17.65 -14.72
CA ASN A 483 52.99 -17.25 -13.91
C ASN A 483 53.90 -18.46 -13.62
N SER A 484 53.32 -19.59 -13.19
CA SER A 484 54.06 -20.84 -13.00
C SER A 484 54.76 -21.31 -14.28
N ASN A 485 54.10 -21.20 -15.45
CA ASN A 485 54.73 -21.55 -16.73
C ASN A 485 55.89 -20.60 -17.09
N THR A 486 55.79 -19.30 -16.79
CA THR A 486 56.90 -18.36 -16.99
C THR A 486 58.08 -18.65 -16.06
N GLU A 487 57.83 -19.03 -14.80
CA GLU A 487 58.87 -19.48 -13.87
C GLU A 487 59.54 -20.77 -14.35
N LEU A 488 58.75 -21.73 -14.83
CA LEU A 488 59.27 -22.97 -15.41
C LEU A 488 60.12 -22.71 -16.66
N GLN A 489 59.68 -21.80 -17.55
CA GLN A 489 60.48 -21.38 -18.71
C GLN A 489 61.78 -20.70 -18.29
N SER A 490 61.75 -19.85 -17.26
CA SER A 490 62.94 -19.21 -16.71
C SER A 490 63.92 -20.25 -16.16
N ARG A 491 63.43 -21.19 -15.33
CA ARG A 491 64.23 -22.33 -14.83
C ARG A 491 64.80 -23.20 -15.94
N LEU A 492 64.03 -23.49 -16.98
CA LEU A 492 64.50 -24.23 -18.15
C LEU A 492 65.62 -23.47 -18.87
N SER A 493 65.48 -22.16 -19.04
CA SER A 493 66.50 -21.30 -19.67
C SER A 493 67.79 -21.28 -18.85
N GLU A 494 67.66 -21.19 -17.52
CA GLU A 494 68.80 -21.25 -16.60
C GLU A 494 69.47 -22.62 -16.59
N MET A 495 68.70 -23.72 -16.59
CA MET A 495 69.24 -25.07 -16.77
C MET A 495 69.93 -25.27 -18.12
N MET A 496 69.35 -24.76 -19.21
CA MET A 496 69.98 -24.83 -20.53
C MET A 496 71.30 -24.06 -20.56
N LYS A 497 71.36 -22.89 -19.92
CA LYS A 497 72.61 -22.13 -19.76
C LYS A 497 73.64 -22.89 -18.94
N ASN A 498 73.27 -23.40 -17.77
CA ASN A 498 74.16 -24.18 -16.90
C ASN A 498 74.63 -25.48 -17.57
N SER A 499 73.78 -26.13 -18.38
CA SER A 499 74.15 -27.30 -19.18
C SER A 499 75.15 -26.92 -20.29
N GLY A 500 74.96 -25.77 -20.94
CA GLY A 500 75.92 -25.20 -21.88
C GLY A 500 77.27 -24.90 -21.23
N ASP A 501 77.27 -24.26 -20.06
CA ASP A 501 78.48 -23.94 -19.29
C ASP A 501 79.19 -25.22 -18.83
N ASN A 502 78.46 -26.23 -18.35
CA ASN A 502 79.01 -27.53 -18.00
C ASN A 502 79.57 -28.27 -19.22
N SER A 503 78.93 -28.15 -20.38
CA SER A 503 79.42 -28.70 -21.64
C SER A 503 80.75 -28.05 -22.05
N ILE A 504 80.85 -26.72 -21.96
CA ILE A 504 82.10 -25.97 -22.20
C ILE A 504 83.18 -26.42 -21.22
N GLN A 505 82.85 -26.56 -19.93
CA GLN A 505 83.79 -27.07 -18.92
C GLN A 505 84.24 -28.50 -19.22
N LEU A 506 83.36 -29.38 -19.67
CA LEU A 506 83.69 -30.74 -20.10
C LEU A 506 84.62 -30.74 -21.31
N THR A 507 84.42 -29.85 -22.28
CA THR A 507 85.36 -29.67 -23.41
C THR A 507 86.75 -29.26 -22.92
N ILE A 508 86.84 -28.29 -22.01
CA ILE A 508 88.11 -27.84 -21.42
C ILE A 508 88.78 -28.97 -20.61
N LEU A 509 88.00 -29.74 -19.84
CA LEU A 509 88.51 -30.89 -19.09
C LEU A 509 89.04 -31.99 -20.03
N ASN A 510 88.33 -32.27 -21.13
CA ASN A 510 88.77 -33.24 -22.13
C ASN A 510 90.06 -32.80 -22.84
N GLU A 511 90.25 -31.49 -23.11
CA GLU A 511 91.52 -30.97 -23.62
C GLU A 511 92.66 -31.15 -22.62
N LYS A 512 92.42 -30.88 -21.33
CA LYS A 512 93.41 -31.15 -20.27
C LYS A 512 93.73 -32.63 -20.15
N ILE A 513 92.75 -33.52 -20.31
CA ILE A 513 92.97 -34.97 -20.33
C ILE A 513 93.89 -35.33 -21.49
N LYS A 514 93.61 -34.86 -22.72
CA LYS A 514 94.50 -35.08 -23.88
C LYS A 514 95.92 -34.60 -23.63
N GLU A 515 96.08 -33.43 -23.00
CA GLU A 515 97.40 -32.91 -22.67
C GLU A 515 98.12 -33.78 -21.62
N LYS A 516 97.40 -34.25 -20.61
CA LYS A 516 97.93 -35.19 -19.61
C LYS A 516 98.27 -36.54 -20.22
N ASP A 517 97.47 -37.06 -21.14
CA ASP A 517 97.77 -38.28 -21.88
C ASP A 517 99.06 -38.13 -22.70
N ASN A 518 99.25 -36.99 -23.38
CA ASN A 518 100.49 -36.67 -24.09
C ASN A 518 101.71 -36.59 -23.13
N GLN A 519 101.53 -36.06 -21.91
CA GLN A 519 102.58 -36.06 -20.89
C GLN A 519 102.91 -37.49 -20.41
N ILE A 520 101.89 -38.31 -20.18
CA ILE A 520 102.06 -39.73 -19.81
C ILE A 520 102.80 -40.48 -20.93
N GLU A 521 102.47 -40.23 -22.19
CA GLU A 521 103.14 -40.86 -23.33
C GLU A 521 104.63 -40.49 -23.41
N LYS A 522 104.97 -39.21 -23.20
CA LYS A 522 106.38 -38.76 -23.09
C LYS A 522 107.11 -39.44 -21.92
N LEU A 523 106.47 -39.55 -20.76
CA LEU A 523 107.05 -40.23 -19.60
C LEU A 523 107.24 -41.73 -19.85
N ARG A 524 106.28 -42.39 -20.51
CA ARG A 524 106.42 -43.79 -20.93
C ARG A 524 107.62 -43.97 -21.85
N ASN A 525 107.78 -43.13 -22.87
CA ASN A 525 108.93 -43.19 -23.79
C ASN A 525 110.28 -43.00 -23.08
N ASN A 526 110.35 -42.10 -22.09
CA ASN A 526 111.55 -41.93 -21.26
C ASN A 526 111.80 -43.14 -20.34
N LEU A 527 110.75 -43.78 -19.84
CA LEU A 527 110.89 -45.01 -19.06
C LEU A 527 111.45 -46.15 -19.93
N THR A 528 110.95 -46.31 -21.17
CA THR A 528 111.46 -47.32 -22.10
C THR A 528 112.94 -47.09 -22.46
N SER A 529 113.36 -45.85 -22.67
CA SER A 529 114.77 -45.54 -22.94
C SER A 529 115.68 -45.83 -21.74
N LYS A 530 115.22 -45.50 -20.52
CA LYS A 530 115.94 -45.84 -19.28
C LYS A 530 115.98 -47.35 -19.01
N GLN A 531 114.92 -48.09 -19.37
CA GLN A 531 114.90 -49.54 -19.28
C GLN A 531 115.95 -50.18 -20.21
N GLN A 532 116.11 -49.66 -21.44
CA GLN A 532 117.15 -50.10 -22.38
C GLN A 532 118.57 -49.81 -21.88
N GLU A 533 118.80 -48.63 -21.30
CA GLU A 533 120.08 -48.26 -20.69
C GLU A 533 120.41 -49.19 -19.49
N THR A 534 119.41 -49.49 -18.66
CA THR A 534 119.55 -50.43 -17.53
C THR A 534 119.91 -51.84 -17.99
N ASN A 535 119.33 -52.32 -19.09
CA ASN A 535 119.67 -53.62 -19.66
C ASN A 535 121.12 -53.65 -20.18
N SER A 536 121.59 -52.58 -20.84
CA SER A 536 122.98 -52.50 -21.31
C SER A 536 124.01 -52.50 -20.15
N LEU A 537 123.69 -51.83 -19.04
CA LEU A 537 124.52 -51.83 -17.84
C LEU A 537 124.50 -53.19 -17.13
N LYS A 538 123.38 -53.91 -17.19
CA LYS A 538 123.27 -55.27 -16.64
C LYS A 538 124.17 -56.24 -17.41
N ASP A 539 124.18 -56.18 -18.74
CA ASP A 539 125.06 -56.98 -19.58
C ASP A 539 126.54 -56.67 -19.33
N GLU A 540 126.89 -55.39 -19.08
CA GLU A 540 128.25 -54.99 -18.70
C GLU A 540 128.64 -55.54 -17.31
N ASN A 541 127.70 -55.55 -16.37
CA ASN A 541 127.92 -56.07 -15.02
C ASN A 541 128.14 -57.60 -15.02
N ASP A 542 127.37 -58.34 -15.83
CA ASP A 542 127.55 -59.79 -15.97
C ASP A 542 128.92 -60.15 -16.60
N SER A 543 129.42 -59.31 -17.52
CA SER A 543 130.78 -59.43 -18.08
C SER A 543 131.87 -59.22 -17.01
N LYS A 544 131.74 -58.18 -16.18
CA LYS A 544 132.67 -57.91 -15.07
C LYS A 544 132.62 -58.99 -14.00
N GLN A 545 131.43 -59.55 -13.71
CA GLN A 545 131.26 -60.65 -12.77
C GLN A 545 131.99 -61.92 -13.24
N ASN A 546 131.97 -62.21 -14.55
CA ASN A 546 132.71 -63.33 -15.12
C ASN A 546 134.24 -63.13 -15.05
N GLN A 547 134.73 -61.92 -15.30
CA GLN A 547 136.16 -61.58 -15.11
C GLN A 547 136.60 -61.75 -13.64
N LEU A 548 135.75 -61.35 -12.69
CA LEU A 548 136.02 -61.49 -11.26
C LEU A 548 136.16 -62.97 -10.84
N ASN A 549 135.31 -63.85 -11.38
CA ASN A 549 135.35 -65.28 -11.09
C ASN A 549 136.64 -65.94 -11.62
N GLU A 550 137.17 -65.49 -12.75
CA GLU A 550 138.42 -65.99 -13.33
C GLU A 550 139.65 -65.59 -12.49
N ILE A 551 139.69 -64.35 -12.00
CA ILE A 551 140.73 -63.86 -11.08
C ILE A 551 140.69 -64.62 -9.74
N LEU A 552 139.50 -64.91 -9.21
CA LEU A 552 139.34 -65.73 -8.01
C LEU A 552 139.91 -67.15 -8.17
N GLY A 553 139.80 -67.74 -9.37
CA GLY A 553 140.42 -69.03 -9.71
C GLY A 553 141.95 -68.95 -9.69
N GLN A 554 142.53 -67.86 -10.21
CA GLN A 554 143.97 -67.64 -10.19
C GLN A 554 144.52 -67.49 -8.76
N ILE A 555 143.84 -66.73 -7.90
CA ILE A 555 144.21 -66.54 -6.48
C ILE A 555 144.21 -67.88 -5.71
N LYS A 556 143.21 -68.75 -5.94
CA LYS A 556 143.17 -70.08 -5.32
C LYS A 556 144.41 -70.91 -5.66
N SER A 557 144.81 -70.95 -6.94
CA SER A 557 145.98 -71.72 -7.38
C SER A 557 147.31 -71.19 -6.81
N LEU A 558 147.40 -69.88 -6.57
CA LEU A 558 148.58 -69.26 -5.96
C LEU A 558 148.66 -69.55 -4.46
N ASN A 559 147.52 -69.56 -3.76
CA ASN A 559 147.48 -69.89 -2.32
C ASN A 559 147.88 -71.35 -2.03
N GLU A 560 147.50 -72.30 -2.89
CA GLU A 560 147.96 -73.70 -2.75
C GLU A 560 149.48 -73.82 -2.85
N LYS A 561 150.11 -73.07 -3.75
CA LYS A 561 151.57 -73.04 -3.90
C LYS A 561 152.30 -72.40 -2.72
N ILE A 562 151.69 -71.42 -2.06
CA ILE A 562 152.25 -70.76 -0.87
C ILE A 562 152.25 -71.75 0.32
N CYS A 563 151.14 -72.47 0.55
CA CYS A 563 151.06 -73.49 1.60
C CYS A 563 152.12 -74.61 1.46
N GLU A 564 152.43 -75.05 0.25
CA GLU A 564 153.51 -76.03 0.02
C GLU A 564 154.90 -75.50 0.41
N LYS A 565 155.17 -74.22 0.11
CA LYS A 565 156.46 -73.59 0.45
C LYS A 565 156.62 -73.39 1.95
N ASP A 566 155.57 -73.05 2.67
CA ASP A 566 155.61 -72.89 4.13
C ASP A 566 155.86 -74.21 4.86
N SER A 567 155.31 -75.33 4.36
CA SER A 567 155.56 -76.67 4.89
C SER A 567 157.05 -77.07 4.80
N LEU A 568 157.69 -76.75 3.67
CA LEU A 568 159.12 -77.04 3.46
C LEU A 568 160.04 -76.18 4.35
N ILE A 569 159.66 -74.93 4.64
CA ILE A 569 160.42 -74.04 5.52
C ILE A 569 160.37 -74.50 6.98
N GLN A 570 159.20 -74.96 7.46
CA GLN A 570 159.07 -75.50 8.83
C GLN A 570 159.94 -76.75 9.04
N GLU A 571 160.01 -77.65 8.06
CA GLU A 571 160.79 -78.88 8.20
C GLU A 571 162.30 -78.59 8.28
N ALA A 572 162.81 -77.66 7.47
CA ALA A 572 164.21 -77.25 7.49
C ALA A 572 164.62 -76.64 8.85
N ASN A 573 163.78 -75.78 9.43
CA ASN A 573 164.04 -75.14 10.72
C ASN A 573 164.10 -76.15 11.88
N SER A 574 163.28 -77.21 11.84
CA SER A 574 163.28 -78.26 12.87
C SER A 574 164.58 -79.07 12.89
N LYS A 575 165.20 -79.29 11.72
CA LYS A 575 166.43 -80.09 11.58
C LYS A 575 167.66 -79.33 12.04
N THR A 576 167.75 -78.03 11.77
CA THR A 576 168.88 -77.17 12.22
C THR A 576 168.99 -77.13 13.74
N CYS A 577 167.85 -77.06 14.45
CA CYS A 577 167.78 -77.03 15.92
C CYS A 577 168.29 -78.34 16.57
N SER A 578 168.09 -79.49 15.93
CA SER A 578 168.60 -80.78 16.42
C SER A 578 170.12 -80.91 16.25
N ILE A 579 170.66 -80.43 15.11
CA ILE A 579 172.10 -80.47 14.84
C ILE A 579 172.87 -79.56 15.80
N GLU A 580 172.32 -78.39 16.14
CA GLU A 580 172.93 -77.47 17.11
C GLU A 580 173.05 -78.09 18.51
N LYS A 581 172.04 -78.86 18.96
CA LYS A 581 172.07 -79.56 20.25
C LYS A 581 173.09 -80.70 20.28
N GLU A 582 173.26 -81.45 19.18
CA GLU A 582 174.25 -82.54 19.12
C GLU A 582 175.69 -82.02 19.14
N LEU A 583 175.98 -80.88 18.50
CA LEU A 583 177.31 -80.28 18.51
C LEU A 583 177.75 -79.79 19.91
N GLU A 584 176.80 -79.35 20.74
CA GLU A 584 177.04 -78.94 22.13
C GLU A 584 177.45 -80.15 23.00
N ILE A 585 176.79 -81.29 22.81
CA ILE A 585 177.09 -82.54 23.54
C ILE A 585 178.47 -83.06 23.17
N LEU A 586 178.80 -83.13 21.87
CA LEU A 586 180.09 -83.61 21.38
C LEU A 586 181.27 -82.73 21.83
N ARG A 587 181.07 -81.42 22.01
CA ARG A 587 182.10 -80.52 22.58
C ARG A 587 182.40 -80.85 24.04
N ASN A 588 181.36 -81.14 24.83
CA ASN A 588 181.51 -81.48 26.24
C ASN A 588 182.18 -82.84 26.45
N GLU A 589 181.84 -83.83 25.62
CA GLU A 589 182.49 -85.16 25.66
C GLU A 589 183.99 -85.08 25.30
N LYS A 590 184.35 -84.30 24.28
CA LYS A 590 185.75 -84.11 23.89
C LYS A 590 186.60 -83.52 25.03
N SER A 591 186.04 -82.59 25.82
CA SER A 591 186.74 -82.04 26.99
C SER A 591 186.99 -83.07 28.09
N ASN A 592 186.13 -84.08 28.23
CA ASN A 592 186.31 -85.16 29.21
C ASN A 592 187.31 -86.23 28.73
N ILE A 593 187.36 -86.49 27.42
CA ILE A 593 188.37 -87.35 26.79
C ILE A 593 189.79 -86.80 27.04
N GLU A 594 189.99 -85.48 27.03
CA GLU A 594 191.32 -84.90 27.24
C GLU A 594 191.80 -85.00 28.70
N LYS A 595 190.90 -84.87 29.68
CA LYS A 595 191.25 -85.02 31.11
C LYS A 595 191.59 -86.46 31.49
N THR A 596 190.77 -87.42 31.06
CA THR A 596 190.99 -88.86 31.35
C THR A 596 192.23 -89.42 30.66
N LYS A 597 192.56 -88.93 29.46
CA LYS A 597 193.78 -89.32 28.75
C LYS A 597 195.06 -88.89 29.47
N ALA A 598 195.04 -87.75 30.17
CA ALA A 598 196.18 -87.30 30.98
C ALA A 598 196.40 -88.20 32.20
N GLU A 599 195.33 -88.58 32.91
CA GLU A 599 195.40 -89.42 34.11
C GLU A 599 195.88 -90.85 33.82
N ILE A 600 195.46 -91.44 32.70
CA ILE A 600 195.86 -92.81 32.35
C ILE A 600 197.34 -92.86 31.93
N ASN A 601 197.85 -91.82 31.27
CA ASN A 601 199.26 -91.77 30.88
C ASN A 601 200.19 -91.77 32.11
N ASP A 602 199.79 -91.09 33.19
CA ASP A 602 200.52 -91.14 34.46
C ASP A 602 200.51 -92.55 35.08
N GLN A 603 199.39 -93.28 34.95
CA GLN A 603 199.30 -94.68 35.42
C GLN A 603 200.20 -95.62 34.59
N ILE A 604 200.29 -95.43 33.27
CA ILE A 604 201.14 -96.25 32.40
C ILE A 604 202.61 -96.11 32.80
N VAL A 605 203.07 -94.89 33.09
CA VAL A 605 204.45 -94.64 33.53
C VAL A 605 204.74 -95.32 34.88
N GLN A 606 203.79 -95.29 35.81
CA GLN A 606 203.92 -95.99 37.09
C GLN A 606 204.03 -97.51 36.91
N TYR A 607 203.19 -98.12 36.08
CA TYR A 607 203.23 -99.57 35.85
C TYR A 607 204.46 -100.04 35.10
N GLN A 608 204.98 -99.24 34.15
CA GLN A 608 206.24 -99.54 33.47
C GLN A 608 207.41 -99.59 34.45
N THR A 609 207.42 -98.70 35.45
CA THR A 609 208.43 -98.69 36.51
C THR A 609 208.34 -99.96 37.40
N GLN A 610 207.13 -100.40 37.74
CA GLN A 610 206.91 -101.64 38.50
C GLN A 610 207.31 -102.91 37.74
N LEU A 611 207.11 -102.91 36.42
CA LEU A 611 207.51 -104.02 35.53
C LEU A 611 209.03 -104.20 35.50
N GLU A 612 209.80 -103.11 35.52
CA GLU A 612 211.27 -103.18 35.57
C GLU A 612 211.80 -103.69 36.92
N GLU A 613 211.19 -103.30 38.03
CA GLU A 613 211.54 -103.82 39.35
C GLU A 613 211.22 -105.31 39.49
N SER A 614 210.08 -105.74 38.94
CA SER A 614 209.66 -107.14 38.96
C SER A 614 210.55 -108.00 38.07
N ARG A 615 210.98 -107.49 36.91
CA ARG A 615 212.00 -108.14 36.07
C ARG A 615 213.35 -108.29 36.81
N LYS A 616 213.75 -107.31 37.63
CA LYS A 616 214.91 -107.44 38.54
C LYS A 616 214.71 -108.50 39.63
N LYS A 617 213.48 -108.69 40.15
CA LYS A 617 213.16 -109.76 41.11
C LYS A 617 213.19 -111.15 40.47
N ILE A 618 212.70 -111.31 39.23
CA ILE A 618 212.83 -112.53 38.43
C ILE A 618 214.31 -112.88 38.23
N SER A 619 215.16 -111.89 37.97
CA SER A 619 216.62 -112.07 37.85
C SER A 619 217.31 -112.50 39.16
N LYS A 620 216.84 -112.03 40.33
CA LYS A 620 217.38 -112.46 41.64
C LYS A 620 216.85 -113.83 42.09
N LYS A 621 215.63 -114.23 41.74
CA LYS A 621 215.09 -115.57 42.09
C LYS A 621 215.68 -116.66 41.22
N ALA A 622 215.97 -116.36 39.95
CA ALA A 622 216.81 -117.17 39.06
C ALA A 622 218.23 -117.43 39.65
N LYS A 623 218.73 -116.56 40.54
CA LYS A 623 220.01 -116.74 41.27
C LYS A 623 219.89 -117.41 42.66
N LYS A 624 218.71 -117.46 43.30
CA LYS A 624 218.58 -117.94 44.70
C LYS A 624 218.28 -119.42 44.88
N ASN A 625 217.57 -120.12 43.97
CA ASN A 625 217.34 -121.57 44.12
C ASN A 625 218.10 -122.49 43.15
N PHE A 626 218.89 -121.93 42.25
CA PHE A 626 220.17 -122.52 41.83
C PHE A 626 221.09 -122.81 43.05
N ARG A 627 220.84 -122.18 44.23
CA ARG A 627 221.59 -122.34 45.49
C ARG A 627 220.98 -123.31 46.52
N PHE A 628 219.76 -123.82 46.32
CA PHE A 628 219.19 -124.95 47.11
C PHE A 628 219.21 -126.30 46.39
N LYS A 629 219.73 -126.34 45.15
CA LYS A 629 220.36 -127.53 44.55
C LYS A 629 221.55 -128.08 45.37
N PHE A 630 221.70 -127.80 46.67
CA PHE A 630 222.98 -128.03 47.35
C PHE A 630 222.95 -128.46 48.83
N ILE A 631 221.83 -128.33 49.58
CA ILE A 631 221.93 -128.48 51.06
C ILE A 631 220.98 -129.50 51.70
N ALA A 632 219.85 -129.92 51.11
CA ALA A 632 218.97 -130.91 51.76
C ALA A 632 219.01 -132.33 51.16
N ILE A 633 220.01 -132.59 50.31
CA ILE A 633 220.60 -133.91 50.03
C ILE A 633 221.02 -134.70 51.31
N SER A 634 220.72 -134.26 52.54
CA SER A 634 221.38 -134.80 53.74
C SER A 634 220.49 -135.44 54.80
N ILE A 635 219.21 -135.10 54.90
CA ILE A 635 218.44 -135.36 56.14
C ILE A 635 216.96 -135.29 55.73
N ALA A 636 216.06 -136.24 55.89
CA ALA A 636 215.97 -137.48 56.64
C ALA A 636 214.98 -138.36 55.83
N VAL A 637 215.22 -139.66 55.60
CA VAL A 637 215.35 -140.70 56.63
C VAL A 637 214.06 -140.78 57.45
N LYS A 638 213.34 -141.89 57.28
CA LYS A 638 212.30 -142.37 58.20
C LYS A 638 211.07 -141.46 58.34
N ASN A 639 210.05 -141.69 57.52
CA ASN A 639 208.95 -142.60 57.88
C ASN A 639 208.00 -142.79 56.69
#